data_AF-V5B1L7-F1
#
_entry.id   AF-V5B1L7-F1
#
_cell.length_a   1.000
_cell.length_b   1.000
_cell.length_c   1.000
_cell.angle_alpha   90.00
_cell.angle_beta   90.00
_cell.angle_gamma   90.00
#
_symmetry.space_group_name_H-M   'P 1'
#
loop_
_entity.id
_entity.type
_entity.pdbx_description
1 polymer ?
#
loop_
_entity_poly.entity_id
_entity_poly.type
_entity_poly.pdbx_seq_one_letter_code
_entity_poly.pdbx_strand_id
1 'polypeptide(L)'
;MLHDSESAFVSIDGSGVVTLTGCMMGSTGLSRPLLSQSEAGHRFVAGCLTVAGREVTTAEELELHGITNVTTVAVCGECTKEGDCFAPLTTAVIDCKCQCAAGGHGDVCVPAPVPAGPSPPPPTPPVPPTPSPPSVGECISDMVHPEVAQSVGGGLSWLCYRNVTFSGGGMSLTVLIGAMTGDVANVSFDGCTWRDGAVLLLLGNAYAAVGSLNIVVTGSTFHDALLSPKGVFPPHTNITISGNRFTVTRLVPRPGLDIGSPSCVAMNGLAISNDSAVVLSGNVFQTVRASSSAIHVVRSALRVSWHSVFAVLGNTFQMDGSGATLINIEGPRYSSSLSVLNNSAVVIRGNVVSRSVKHFILFFWASRVESLSAVVFQGNDMQGSLAVFYSAFSIHIYYNSWLQLSGNLCRESPSNAFALFYFTLNIRFSTVSVSGNQFISNNGVIKALWIFSGSTDLTNGAIVAACNTVNGEEGVEYSISSVYNATILTCSDPCALATSCFPAYTTTASSDGCACRCAEGGHGDACLPVAVPEPPSTDGADLCVRDVRVDVEVKVSFGTSVVCYVGVTFAADVVVDVASMSGSVRNVTLANCSFLGGASLYVVGWRSDPPAGERAEVLISGLESRSGGGVLVANRYPPGSRVTVVDSVLIAEKRVAYRDAYDLGDASACLVVHNVNLTGSVLTIARTHVAAVFRDAVGVLFVGGVALSSRGALYVDRLAVQTALGLCVSVEGGVAASGGSVVAFVDSEFLLCKHAVSVRGAVSVSGSAVALVRSDFLSTEDYAVAFYSTVSLVGGSMLLAKGNVHDGVLREMLYAAGAVTAAGSTLSFVRNRALLPRMLSLSLSLSAGAHLRVACNGAGGRVLSTAEEYAAAVFGDAGRIDVAGCDDCDRDTYCYAPGTASASMRNGVCVCACGSGGYGEACVPVGAPALPPAVGTASSVFVREGVTVQSAFVVPIGASEVTLRHVVLDGVSTVIYVPWMARDGVRIVVQNVSLLNGAVLYVMGGGSLRGAGTAGSDERGPVELSVCDVEALNGALVLTGTYPAGSVLTVTDSLLVSARPTPLVYLPGSQSSAYAPVLVLSGLRLVRSVLVVSGVALVTVMTGGRTVVVDGAVLELVGGGVALDAAVFGGEYALYASARVVASGGAVLRVSGSQVYAAHGLVFDSGVEANASAVVVNDNAGALTDGALLELRGLVSFASGSWLSVRGNSISGRLLSLPSYPRCADLVQSTLTLHGNVAAGPS
;
A
#
# COMPACT_ATOMS: atom_id res chain seq x y z
N MET A 1 24.79 -39.27 -34.10
CA MET A 1 24.34 -40.09 -35.24
C MET A 1 23.80 -39.12 -36.28
N LEU A 2 24.19 -39.32 -37.54
CA LEU A 2 23.97 -38.39 -38.65
C LEU A 2 22.48 -38.16 -38.93
N HIS A 3 22.15 -36.89 -39.19
CA HIS A 3 20.93 -36.42 -39.83
C HIS A 3 20.85 -36.95 -41.26
N ASP A 4 19.64 -37.28 -41.70
CA ASP A 4 19.19 -36.95 -43.06
C ASP A 4 17.72 -36.52 -43.04
N SER A 5 17.51 -35.41 -43.71
CA SER A 5 16.27 -34.70 -43.97
C SER A 5 15.75 -35.13 -45.35
N GLU A 6 14.53 -35.64 -45.45
CA GLU A 6 13.83 -35.77 -46.74
C GLU A 6 12.60 -34.86 -46.77
N SER A 7 12.80 -33.75 -47.46
CA SER A 7 11.78 -32.95 -48.13
C SER A 7 11.12 -33.80 -49.23
N ALA A 8 9.79 -33.94 -49.17
CA ALA A 8 9.05 -34.56 -50.26
C ALA A 8 8.94 -33.58 -51.43
N PHE A 9 9.83 -33.74 -52.43
CA PHE A 9 9.64 -33.20 -53.76
C PHE A 9 8.56 -34.00 -54.49
N VAL A 10 7.64 -33.31 -55.17
CA VAL A 10 6.91 -33.90 -56.30
C VAL A 10 7.56 -33.37 -57.58
N SER A 11 8.28 -34.27 -58.25
CA SER A 11 8.82 -34.16 -59.61
C SER A 11 7.69 -34.41 -60.61
N ILE A 12 7.61 -33.58 -61.66
CA ILE A 12 6.75 -33.83 -62.82
C ILE A 12 7.55 -34.71 -63.78
N ASP A 13 7.19 -35.99 -63.91
CA ASP A 13 7.50 -36.77 -65.10
C ASP A 13 6.24 -37.00 -65.95
N GLY A 14 6.47 -37.06 -67.26
CA GLY A 14 5.48 -36.80 -68.29
C GLY A 14 4.35 -37.83 -68.32
N SER A 15 3.19 -37.46 -67.79
CA SER A 15 1.86 -37.56 -68.45
C SER A 15 0.75 -37.25 -67.44
N GLY A 16 0.08 -36.10 -67.57
CA GLY A 16 -1.11 -35.80 -66.79
C GLY A 16 -1.46 -34.31 -66.76
N VAL A 17 -2.33 -33.90 -67.67
CA VAL A 17 -2.91 -32.55 -67.76
C VAL A 17 -3.90 -32.31 -66.62
N VAL A 18 -3.89 -31.09 -66.07
CA VAL A 18 -4.70 -30.59 -64.95
C VAL A 18 -6.06 -30.05 -65.44
N THR A 19 -7.16 -30.46 -64.82
CA THR A 19 -8.38 -29.62 -64.63
C THR A 19 -9.23 -30.15 -63.48
N LEU A 20 -9.65 -29.25 -62.58
CA LEU A 20 -10.49 -29.52 -61.41
C LEU A 20 -11.94 -29.73 -61.83
N THR A 21 -12.31 -30.98 -62.11
CA THR A 21 -13.63 -31.52 -61.73
C THR A 21 -13.55 -33.05 -61.68
N GLY A 22 -13.59 -33.58 -60.46
CA GLY A 22 -13.80 -34.99 -60.11
C GLY A 22 -12.74 -35.99 -60.58
N CYS A 23 -11.95 -36.56 -59.65
CA CYS A 23 -11.34 -37.87 -59.88
C CYS A 23 -11.27 -38.72 -58.60
N MET A 24 -11.91 -39.89 -58.67
CA MET A 24 -11.69 -41.03 -57.79
C MET A 24 -10.37 -41.74 -58.15
N MET A 25 -9.70 -42.34 -57.16
CA MET A 25 -9.14 -43.68 -57.30
C MET A 25 -9.21 -44.46 -55.98
N GLY A 26 -9.85 -45.64 -56.03
CA GLY A 26 -9.61 -46.77 -55.12
C GLY A 26 -10.34 -46.83 -53.77
N SER A 27 -11.63 -47.23 -53.80
CA SER A 27 -12.43 -47.85 -52.70
C SER A 27 -12.22 -47.30 -51.28
N THR A 28 -13.02 -46.37 -50.78
CA THR A 28 -14.42 -46.60 -50.36
C THR A 28 -15.09 -45.25 -50.05
N GLY A 29 -16.18 -44.95 -50.76
CA GLY A 29 -17.35 -44.25 -50.23
C GLY A 29 -17.30 -42.73 -49.96
N LEU A 30 -17.96 -42.01 -50.88
CA LEU A 30 -18.80 -40.81 -50.70
C LEU A 30 -18.24 -39.40 -51.01
N SER A 31 -19.10 -38.71 -51.73
CA SER A 31 -18.96 -37.48 -52.52
C SER A 31 -19.63 -36.29 -51.83
N ARG A 32 -18.89 -35.21 -51.52
CA ARG A 32 -19.46 -33.88 -51.23
C ARG A 32 -18.53 -32.72 -51.65
N PRO A 33 -19.09 -31.54 -52.00
CA PRO A 33 -18.33 -30.34 -52.37
C PRO A 33 -17.65 -29.70 -51.16
N LEU A 34 -16.68 -28.81 -51.42
CA LEU A 34 -15.91 -28.01 -50.43
C LEU A 34 -16.77 -27.12 -49.51
N LEU A 35 -18.06 -26.95 -49.83
CA LEU A 35 -19.10 -26.36 -48.99
C LEU A 35 -20.15 -27.44 -48.75
N SER A 36 -20.44 -27.77 -47.48
CA SER A 36 -21.57 -28.64 -47.20
C SER A 36 -22.85 -27.90 -47.61
N GLN A 37 -23.61 -28.46 -48.57
CA GLN A 37 -25.00 -28.02 -48.81
C GLN A 37 -25.80 -28.33 -47.55
N SER A 38 -25.78 -27.40 -46.59
CA SER A 38 -26.91 -27.17 -45.70
C SER A 38 -27.76 -26.06 -46.33
N GLU A 39 -29.07 -26.25 -46.26
CA GLU A 39 -30.08 -25.52 -47.00
C GLU A 39 -30.01 -23.99 -46.78
N ALA A 40 -29.99 -23.25 -47.90
CA ALA A 40 -30.25 -21.80 -48.06
C ALA A 40 -29.35 -20.77 -47.31
N GLY A 41 -28.42 -20.12 -48.04
CA GLY A 41 -28.15 -18.68 -47.85
C GLY A 41 -26.71 -18.17 -47.71
N HIS A 42 -25.64 -18.95 -47.91
CA HIS A 42 -24.26 -18.42 -47.85
C HIS A 42 -23.91 -17.56 -49.08
N ARG A 43 -23.00 -16.58 -48.90
CA ARG A 43 -22.49 -15.70 -49.97
C ARG A 43 -20.97 -15.73 -49.98
N PHE A 44 -20.38 -15.96 -51.15
CA PHE A 44 -18.95 -15.79 -51.41
C PHE A 44 -18.74 -14.68 -52.45
N VAL A 45 -18.13 -13.58 -52.02
CA VAL A 45 -17.81 -12.41 -52.85
C VAL A 45 -16.30 -12.37 -53.09
N ALA A 46 -15.87 -12.36 -54.36
CA ALA A 46 -14.45 -12.27 -54.70
C ALA A 46 -14.21 -11.41 -55.94
N GLY A 47 -13.15 -10.61 -55.97
CA GLY A 47 -12.79 -9.79 -57.12
C GLY A 47 -11.65 -8.82 -56.84
N CYS A 48 -11.06 -8.25 -57.88
CA CYS A 48 -10.01 -7.22 -57.79
C CYS A 48 -8.79 -7.71 -57.03
N LEU A 49 -8.37 -8.94 -57.33
CA LEU A 49 -7.20 -9.56 -56.75
C LEU A 49 -6.02 -9.35 -57.69
N THR A 50 -4.96 -8.69 -57.24
CA THR A 50 -3.74 -8.55 -58.04
C THR A 50 -2.80 -9.69 -57.70
N VAL A 51 -2.70 -10.69 -58.57
CA VAL A 51 -1.80 -11.84 -58.40
C VAL A 51 -0.63 -11.71 -59.37
N ALA A 52 0.60 -11.71 -58.85
CA ALA A 52 1.82 -11.56 -59.65
C ALA A 52 1.81 -10.33 -60.59
N GLY A 53 1.20 -9.23 -60.14
CA GLY A 53 1.12 -7.97 -60.90
C GLY A 53 0.00 -7.91 -61.95
N ARG A 54 -0.85 -8.94 -62.07
CA ARG A 54 -2.05 -8.93 -62.93
C ARG A 54 -3.31 -8.88 -62.07
N GLU A 55 -4.19 -7.94 -62.37
CA GLU A 55 -5.52 -7.85 -61.75
C GLU A 55 -6.45 -8.94 -62.30
N VAL A 56 -7.03 -9.72 -61.40
CA VAL A 56 -7.98 -10.80 -61.66
C VAL A 56 -9.39 -10.26 -61.44
N THR A 57 -10.21 -10.28 -62.50
CA THR A 57 -11.51 -9.58 -62.53
C THR A 57 -12.67 -10.46 -62.99
N THR A 58 -12.38 -11.68 -63.44
CA THR A 58 -13.39 -12.61 -63.97
C THR A 58 -13.45 -13.91 -63.16
N ALA A 59 -14.59 -14.60 -63.21
CA ALA A 59 -14.78 -15.89 -62.54
C ALA A 59 -13.76 -16.95 -63.03
N GLU A 60 -13.47 -17.00 -64.33
CA GLU A 60 -12.51 -17.94 -64.92
C GLU A 60 -11.08 -17.70 -64.42
N GLU A 61 -10.68 -16.43 -64.29
CA GLU A 61 -9.37 -16.06 -63.72
C GLU A 61 -9.28 -16.35 -62.22
N LEU A 62 -10.38 -16.19 -61.47
CA LEU A 62 -10.44 -16.57 -60.05
C LEU A 62 -10.27 -18.09 -59.87
N GLU A 63 -10.91 -18.89 -60.71
CA GLU A 63 -10.80 -20.36 -60.69
C GLU A 63 -9.37 -20.84 -60.98
N LEU A 64 -8.65 -20.18 -61.90
CA LEU A 64 -7.23 -20.45 -62.19
C LEU A 64 -6.32 -20.26 -60.96
N HIS A 65 -6.75 -19.46 -59.99
CA HIS A 65 -6.05 -19.22 -58.74
C HIS A 65 -6.68 -19.98 -57.54
N GLY A 66 -7.46 -21.03 -57.82
CA GLY A 66 -8.02 -21.91 -56.80
C GLY A 66 -9.27 -21.37 -56.08
N ILE A 67 -9.81 -20.24 -56.54
CA ILE A 67 -11.00 -19.61 -55.98
C ILE A 67 -12.22 -20.08 -56.78
N THR A 68 -12.90 -21.12 -56.28
CA THR A 68 -14.06 -21.74 -56.94
C THR A 68 -15.36 -21.52 -56.14
N ASN A 69 -16.52 -21.66 -56.77
CA ASN A 69 -17.85 -21.45 -56.16
C ASN A 69 -18.11 -20.01 -55.65
N VAL A 70 -17.55 -19.01 -56.32
CA VAL A 70 -17.83 -17.59 -56.05
C VAL A 70 -19.29 -17.29 -56.40
N THR A 71 -20.06 -16.77 -55.45
CA THR A 71 -21.48 -16.41 -55.67
C THR A 71 -21.64 -15.03 -56.30
N THR A 72 -20.65 -14.15 -56.15
CA THR A 72 -20.66 -12.79 -56.71
C THR A 72 -19.23 -12.37 -57.04
N VAL A 73 -18.98 -12.06 -58.32
CA VAL A 73 -17.69 -11.49 -58.75
C VAL A 73 -17.76 -9.97 -58.58
N ALA A 74 -16.90 -9.41 -57.73
CA ALA A 74 -16.85 -7.97 -57.48
C ALA A 74 -16.16 -7.23 -58.63
N VAL A 75 -16.73 -6.10 -59.05
CA VAL A 75 -16.20 -5.25 -60.14
C VAL A 75 -15.26 -4.20 -59.56
N CYS A 76 -14.08 -4.04 -60.18
CA CYS A 76 -13.04 -3.17 -59.66
C CYS A 76 -13.37 -1.70 -59.81
N GLY A 77 -13.29 -0.96 -58.69
CA GLY A 77 -13.71 0.43 -58.60
C GLY A 77 -15.18 0.65 -58.28
N GLU A 78 -16.02 -0.40 -58.20
CA GLU A 78 -17.38 -0.31 -57.70
C GLU A 78 -17.46 -0.83 -56.27
N CYS A 79 -18.07 -0.03 -55.38
CA CYS A 79 -18.24 -0.40 -53.99
C CYS A 79 -19.67 -0.89 -53.73
N THR A 80 -19.78 -2.09 -53.19
CA THR A 80 -21.04 -2.78 -52.98
C THR A 80 -21.26 -3.01 -51.49
N LYS A 81 -22.54 -3.07 -51.11
CA LYS A 81 -22.92 -3.33 -49.72
C LYS A 81 -22.40 -4.70 -49.23
N GLU A 82 -22.30 -5.67 -50.12
CA GLU A 82 -21.84 -7.04 -49.85
C GLU A 82 -20.30 -7.21 -49.93
N GLY A 83 -19.61 -6.33 -50.64
CA GLY A 83 -18.15 -6.37 -50.82
C GLY A 83 -17.38 -5.50 -49.82
N ASP A 84 -17.91 -4.35 -49.46
CA ASP A 84 -17.14 -3.33 -48.73
C ASP A 84 -17.61 -3.13 -47.29
N CYS A 85 -18.80 -3.62 -46.95
CA CYS A 85 -19.45 -3.35 -45.68
C CYS A 85 -20.01 -4.62 -45.03
N PHE A 86 -20.25 -4.55 -43.72
CA PHE A 86 -21.07 -5.55 -43.03
C PHE A 86 -22.53 -5.38 -43.46
N ALA A 87 -22.93 -6.11 -44.51
CA ALA A 87 -24.24 -5.97 -45.15
C ALA A 87 -25.44 -5.99 -44.20
N PRO A 88 -25.50 -6.82 -43.13
CA PRO A 88 -26.64 -6.81 -42.21
C PRO A 88 -26.87 -5.46 -41.50
N LEU A 89 -25.84 -4.63 -41.31
CA LEU A 89 -25.92 -3.34 -40.61
C LEU A 89 -25.55 -2.14 -41.49
N THR A 90 -25.63 -2.28 -42.81
CA THR A 90 -25.35 -1.19 -43.76
C THR A 90 -26.64 -0.71 -44.42
N THR A 91 -26.95 0.58 -44.36
CA THR A 91 -28.12 1.17 -45.02
C THR A 91 -27.83 1.56 -46.47
N ALA A 92 -26.62 2.08 -46.74
CA ALA A 92 -26.19 2.51 -48.07
C ALA A 92 -24.65 2.49 -48.18
N VAL A 93 -24.14 2.48 -49.41
CA VAL A 93 -22.72 2.71 -49.72
C VAL A 93 -22.65 3.98 -50.57
N ILE A 94 -21.91 4.99 -50.10
CA ILE A 94 -21.77 6.29 -50.77
C ILE A 94 -20.28 6.61 -50.82
N ASP A 95 -19.74 6.87 -52.01
CA ASP A 95 -18.31 7.11 -52.24
C ASP A 95 -17.40 6.04 -51.60
N CYS A 96 -17.77 4.77 -51.73
CA CYS A 96 -17.06 3.64 -51.12
C CYS A 96 -16.95 3.68 -49.59
N LYS A 97 -17.81 4.44 -48.93
CA LYS A 97 -17.96 4.46 -47.48
C LYS A 97 -19.30 3.85 -47.08
N CYS A 98 -19.26 3.03 -46.05
CA CYS A 98 -20.45 2.37 -45.52
C CYS A 98 -21.24 3.32 -44.63
N GLN A 99 -22.52 3.52 -44.94
CA GLN A 99 -23.44 4.21 -44.04
C GLN A 99 -24.15 3.17 -43.18
N CYS A 100 -23.99 3.29 -41.85
CA CYS A 100 -24.42 2.26 -40.93
C CYS A 100 -25.88 2.41 -40.50
N ALA A 101 -26.58 1.29 -40.44
CA ALA A 101 -27.84 1.15 -39.73
C ALA A 101 -27.63 1.29 -38.22
N ALA A 102 -28.72 1.46 -37.46
CA ALA A 102 -28.64 1.44 -35.99
C ALA A 102 -27.98 0.13 -35.50
N GLY A 103 -26.93 0.26 -34.69
CA GLY A 103 -26.12 -0.86 -34.21
C GLY A 103 -24.91 -1.21 -35.08
N GLY A 104 -24.73 -0.59 -36.25
CA GLY A 104 -23.51 -0.68 -37.05
C GLY A 104 -22.50 0.41 -36.69
N HIS A 105 -21.21 0.07 -36.67
CA HIS A 105 -20.13 0.94 -36.21
C HIS A 105 -18.91 0.92 -37.14
N GLY A 106 -18.17 2.03 -37.17
CA GLY A 106 -16.92 2.18 -37.93
C GLY A 106 -17.11 2.42 -39.43
N ASP A 107 -16.01 2.37 -40.17
CA ASP A 107 -15.90 2.56 -41.63
C ASP A 107 -16.59 1.45 -42.44
N VAL A 108 -16.81 0.29 -41.83
CA VAL A 108 -17.43 -0.91 -42.44
C VAL A 108 -18.72 -1.38 -41.77
N CYS A 109 -19.28 -0.59 -40.85
CA CYS A 109 -20.57 -0.88 -40.19
C CYS A 109 -20.66 -2.21 -39.45
N VAL A 110 -19.58 -2.62 -38.79
CA VAL A 110 -19.55 -3.85 -37.99
C VAL A 110 -20.43 -3.75 -36.73
N PRO A 111 -20.89 -4.87 -36.15
CA PRO A 111 -21.88 -4.85 -35.07
C PRO A 111 -21.44 -4.32 -33.70
N ALA A 112 -20.15 -4.00 -33.50
CA ALA A 112 -19.62 -3.45 -32.25
C ALA A 112 -18.76 -2.20 -32.47
N PRO A 113 -18.81 -1.20 -31.56
CA PRO A 113 -18.03 0.03 -31.67
C PRO A 113 -16.53 -0.23 -31.44
N VAL A 114 -15.74 -0.12 -32.51
CA VAL A 114 -14.27 -0.02 -32.45
C VAL A 114 -13.89 1.45 -32.72
N PRO A 115 -13.16 2.14 -31.81
CA PRO A 115 -12.73 3.52 -32.02
C PRO A 115 -11.79 3.65 -33.23
N ALA A 116 -12.00 4.66 -34.08
CA ALA A 116 -11.00 5.09 -35.06
C ALA A 116 -9.88 5.85 -34.32
N GLY A 117 -8.61 5.43 -34.49
CA GLY A 117 -7.47 5.97 -33.74
C GLY A 117 -7.26 7.50 -33.85
N PRO A 118 -6.62 8.15 -32.86
CA PRO A 118 -6.41 9.60 -32.82
C PRO A 118 -5.21 10.07 -33.67
N SER A 119 -5.23 11.36 -34.06
CA SER A 119 -4.19 12.05 -34.86
C SER A 119 -2.98 12.52 -34.03
N PRO A 120 -1.75 12.58 -34.59
CA PRO A 120 -0.53 12.89 -33.83
C PRO A 120 -0.36 14.41 -33.55
N PRO A 121 0.20 14.83 -32.39
CA PRO A 121 0.48 16.23 -32.07
C PRO A 121 1.93 16.67 -32.41
N PRO A 122 2.20 18.00 -32.54
CA PRO A 122 3.48 18.56 -32.98
C PRO A 122 4.50 18.78 -31.83
N PRO A 123 5.80 18.99 -32.12
CA PRO A 123 6.86 19.02 -31.11
C PRO A 123 7.24 20.45 -30.65
N THR A 124 7.67 20.58 -29.39
CA THR A 124 8.62 21.62 -28.93
C THR A 124 9.36 21.22 -27.63
N PRO A 125 10.68 21.51 -27.48
CA PRO A 125 11.45 21.47 -26.21
C PRO A 125 11.66 22.91 -25.63
N PRO A 126 12.36 23.20 -24.49
CA PRO A 126 13.02 22.37 -23.45
C PRO A 126 12.77 22.80 -21.95
N VAL A 127 13.54 22.16 -21.04
CA VAL A 127 13.97 22.50 -19.64
C VAL A 127 13.31 21.65 -18.53
N PRO A 128 14.10 20.98 -17.65
CA PRO A 128 13.56 20.08 -16.63
C PRO A 128 12.90 20.86 -15.47
N PRO A 129 11.76 20.37 -14.93
CA PRO A 129 11.14 20.99 -13.78
C PRO A 129 11.95 20.70 -12.51
N THR A 130 12.00 21.70 -11.64
CA THR A 130 12.34 21.51 -10.22
C THR A 130 11.29 20.61 -9.56
N PRO A 131 11.67 19.82 -8.54
CA PRO A 131 10.77 18.87 -7.90
C PRO A 131 9.51 19.60 -7.42
N SER A 132 8.34 19.10 -7.83
CA SER A 132 7.04 19.63 -7.44
C SER A 132 6.83 19.45 -5.92
N PRO A 133 6.18 20.41 -5.25
CA PRO A 133 5.89 20.29 -3.82
C PRO A 133 4.96 19.10 -3.53
N PRO A 134 5.07 18.49 -2.33
CA PRO A 134 4.30 17.32 -1.94
C PRO A 134 2.80 17.63 -1.86
N SER A 135 1.96 16.62 -2.11
CA SER A 135 0.53 16.73 -1.85
C SER A 135 0.26 16.84 -0.34
N VAL A 136 -0.90 17.38 0.05
CA VAL A 136 -1.24 17.63 1.45
C VAL A 136 -1.22 16.32 2.23
N GLY A 137 -0.29 16.18 3.18
CA GLY A 137 -0.10 14.98 4.01
C GLY A 137 1.08 14.08 3.60
N GLU A 138 1.74 14.34 2.47
CA GLU A 138 2.94 13.59 2.05
C GLU A 138 4.25 14.27 2.49
N CYS A 139 5.32 13.47 2.62
CA CYS A 139 6.65 13.91 3.01
C CYS A 139 7.65 13.64 1.88
N ILE A 140 8.51 14.60 1.57
CA ILE A 140 9.70 14.36 0.73
C ILE A 140 10.66 13.51 1.57
N SER A 141 10.98 12.29 1.14
CA SER A 141 11.83 11.40 1.93
C SER A 141 13.00 10.74 1.21
N ASP A 142 13.99 10.31 2.02
CA ASP A 142 15.07 9.38 1.67
C ASP A 142 15.89 9.77 0.41
N MET A 143 16.18 11.06 0.27
CA MET A 143 16.97 11.60 -0.84
C MET A 143 18.09 12.54 -0.38
N VAL A 144 19.09 12.75 -1.24
CA VAL A 144 20.09 13.82 -1.09
C VAL A 144 19.61 15.02 -1.90
N HIS A 145 19.40 16.14 -1.22
CA HIS A 145 18.91 17.36 -1.86
C HIS A 145 20.07 18.08 -2.57
N PRO A 146 19.87 18.60 -3.80
CA PRO A 146 20.93 19.33 -4.52
C PRO A 146 21.36 20.60 -3.77
N GLU A 147 22.65 20.96 -3.87
CA GLU A 147 23.25 22.15 -3.24
C GLU A 147 22.74 23.47 -3.86
N VAL A 148 21.51 23.88 -3.52
CA VAL A 148 20.86 25.08 -4.06
C VAL A 148 20.14 25.85 -2.94
N ALA A 149 20.14 27.19 -3.02
CA ALA A 149 19.30 28.02 -2.17
C ALA A 149 17.85 28.02 -2.70
N GLN A 150 16.90 27.51 -1.92
CA GLN A 150 15.49 27.40 -2.30
C GLN A 150 14.58 28.04 -1.26
N SER A 151 13.46 28.59 -1.71
CA SER A 151 12.34 29.01 -0.87
C SER A 151 11.13 28.11 -1.10
N VAL A 152 10.48 27.66 -0.02
CA VAL A 152 9.35 26.74 -0.03
C VAL A 152 8.19 27.29 0.82
N GLY A 153 7.00 26.71 0.67
CA GLY A 153 5.79 27.09 1.43
C GLY A 153 4.79 27.98 0.69
N GLY A 154 5.06 28.42 -0.55
CA GLY A 154 4.13 29.26 -1.31
C GLY A 154 2.82 28.55 -1.63
N GLY A 155 1.70 29.07 -1.11
CA GLY A 155 0.35 28.53 -1.30
C GLY A 155 0.07 27.22 -0.58
N LEU A 156 0.98 26.76 0.29
CA LEU A 156 0.87 25.47 0.97
C LEU A 156 0.33 25.63 2.40
N SER A 157 -0.54 24.70 2.81
CA SER A 157 -0.93 24.47 4.22
C SER A 157 -0.12 23.34 4.87
N TRP A 158 0.71 22.62 4.10
CA TRP A 158 1.49 21.48 4.58
C TRP A 158 2.87 21.41 3.91
N LEU A 159 3.91 21.10 4.69
CA LEU A 159 5.27 20.84 4.19
C LEU A 159 5.94 19.77 5.07
N CYS A 160 6.44 18.69 4.49
CA CYS A 160 7.11 17.64 5.27
C CYS A 160 8.38 17.13 4.56
N TYR A 161 9.49 17.01 5.31
CA TYR A 161 10.75 16.38 4.91
C TYR A 161 11.12 15.27 5.89
N ARG A 162 11.44 14.07 5.40
CA ARG A 162 11.80 12.90 6.21
C ARG A 162 13.10 12.23 5.75
N ASN A 163 14.11 12.08 6.61
CA ASN A 163 15.41 11.46 6.25
C ASN A 163 16.12 12.09 5.03
N VAL A 164 15.89 13.37 4.77
CA VAL A 164 16.53 14.06 3.64
C VAL A 164 17.90 14.58 4.07
N THR A 165 18.90 14.44 3.20
CA THR A 165 20.24 15.01 3.44
C THR A 165 20.42 16.33 2.69
N PHE A 166 20.64 17.41 3.42
CA PHE A 166 21.01 18.74 2.92
C PHE A 166 22.50 18.97 3.18
N SER A 167 23.28 19.15 2.11
CA SER A 167 24.75 19.18 2.18
C SER A 167 25.29 20.36 1.38
N GLY A 168 26.30 21.03 1.92
CA GLY A 168 27.07 22.06 1.21
C GLY A 168 26.78 23.48 1.67
N GLY A 169 27.74 24.38 1.41
CA GLY A 169 27.68 25.78 1.87
C GLY A 169 26.73 26.64 1.04
N GLY A 170 26.41 26.23 -0.19
CA GLY A 170 25.37 26.85 -1.01
C GLY A 170 23.94 26.39 -0.67
N MET A 171 23.81 25.35 0.16
CA MET A 171 22.52 24.73 0.48
C MET A 171 21.79 25.57 1.54
N SER A 172 20.70 26.24 1.14
CA SER A 172 19.82 26.94 2.09
C SER A 172 18.36 26.68 1.77
N LEU A 173 17.63 26.08 2.70
CA LEU A 173 16.18 25.89 2.58
C LEU A 173 15.46 26.95 3.43
N THR A 174 14.71 27.81 2.76
CA THR A 174 13.92 28.87 3.40
C THR A 174 12.45 28.51 3.39
N VAL A 175 11.85 28.30 4.56
CA VAL A 175 10.40 28.16 4.71
C VAL A 175 9.79 29.56 4.82
N LEU A 176 9.07 29.98 3.78
CA LEU A 176 8.41 31.28 3.71
C LEU A 176 7.01 31.23 4.30
N ILE A 177 6.89 31.43 5.62
CA ILE A 177 5.61 31.38 6.33
C ILE A 177 4.61 32.41 5.78
N GLY A 178 5.09 33.59 5.41
CA GLY A 178 4.23 34.63 4.82
C GLY A 178 3.61 34.28 3.46
N ALA A 179 4.12 33.24 2.80
CA ALA A 179 3.57 32.75 1.53
C ALA A 179 2.65 31.53 1.72
N MET A 180 2.57 30.98 2.93
CA MET A 180 1.66 29.86 3.26
C MET A 180 0.22 30.35 3.41
N THR A 181 -0.73 29.45 3.18
CA THR A 181 -2.17 29.73 3.24
C THR A 181 -2.94 28.58 3.87
N GLY A 182 -3.98 28.87 4.66
CA GLY A 182 -4.91 27.86 5.20
C GLY A 182 -5.30 28.10 6.67
N ASP A 183 -6.41 27.51 7.12
CA ASP A 183 -6.86 27.68 8.52
C ASP A 183 -5.86 27.11 9.54
N VAL A 184 -5.20 26.01 9.18
CA VAL A 184 -4.09 25.40 9.93
C VAL A 184 -2.97 25.09 8.93
N ALA A 185 -1.75 25.51 9.24
CA ALA A 185 -0.56 25.17 8.46
C ALA A 185 0.43 24.33 9.26
N ASN A 186 0.98 23.28 8.66
CA ASN A 186 1.92 22.36 9.33
C ASN A 186 3.22 22.20 8.53
N VAL A 187 4.36 22.31 9.21
CA VAL A 187 5.70 22.14 8.64
C VAL A 187 6.47 21.14 9.48
N SER A 188 7.00 20.06 8.89
CA SER A 188 7.79 19.05 9.61
C SER A 188 9.11 18.69 8.94
N PHE A 189 10.15 18.56 9.76
CA PHE A 189 11.47 18.02 9.41
C PHE A 189 11.78 16.88 10.37
N ASP A 190 11.78 15.65 9.86
CA ASP A 190 11.86 14.42 10.64
C ASP A 190 13.09 13.61 10.19
N GLY A 191 14.02 13.31 11.09
CA GLY A 191 15.21 12.50 10.76
C GLY A 191 16.16 13.11 9.71
N CYS A 192 16.05 14.40 9.39
CA CYS A 192 16.83 15.02 8.32
C CYS A 192 18.29 15.25 8.73
N THR A 193 19.22 15.15 7.77
CA THR A 193 20.65 15.41 7.99
C THR A 193 21.04 16.72 7.31
N TRP A 194 21.51 17.69 8.09
CA TRP A 194 22.03 18.97 7.60
C TRP A 194 23.53 18.98 7.84
N ARG A 195 24.34 19.14 6.80
CA ARG A 195 25.80 19.13 6.94
C ARG A 195 26.54 20.07 6.01
N ASP A 196 27.83 20.22 6.27
CA ASP A 196 28.80 20.91 5.41
C ASP A 196 28.48 22.38 5.09
N GLY A 197 27.80 23.08 6.01
CA GLY A 197 27.42 24.49 5.87
C GLY A 197 25.96 24.73 5.51
N ALA A 198 25.13 23.69 5.44
CA ALA A 198 23.72 23.82 5.11
C ALA A 198 22.93 24.67 6.13
N VAL A 199 21.90 25.39 5.67
CA VAL A 199 21.09 26.27 6.51
C VAL A 199 19.59 26.00 6.34
N LEU A 200 18.90 25.74 7.46
CA LEU A 200 17.43 25.75 7.55
C LEU A 200 16.97 27.10 8.10
N LEU A 201 16.24 27.88 7.30
CA LEU A 201 15.71 29.19 7.66
C LEU A 201 14.18 29.15 7.77
N LEU A 202 13.64 29.44 8.95
CA LEU A 202 12.20 29.64 9.17
C LEU A 202 11.92 31.14 9.15
N LEU A 203 11.24 31.64 8.11
CA LEU A 203 10.98 33.07 7.93
C LEU A 203 9.52 33.41 8.22
N GLY A 204 9.27 33.96 9.41
CA GLY A 204 7.94 34.38 9.88
C GLY A 204 7.45 35.68 9.22
N ASN A 205 6.12 35.78 9.04
CA ASN A 205 5.41 37.01 8.70
C ASN A 205 4.11 37.10 9.51
N ALA A 206 3.90 38.21 10.23
CA ALA A 206 2.72 38.43 11.08
C ALA A 206 1.40 38.50 10.30
N TYR A 207 1.45 38.83 9.01
CA TYR A 207 0.29 38.98 8.13
C TYR A 207 0.10 37.78 7.18
N ALA A 208 0.66 36.62 7.52
CA ALA A 208 0.43 35.41 6.73
C ALA A 208 -1.06 35.06 6.74
N ALA A 209 -1.58 34.52 5.63
CA ALA A 209 -2.97 34.07 5.51
C ALA A 209 -3.15 32.68 6.14
N VAL A 210 -2.64 32.52 7.37
CA VAL A 210 -2.65 31.26 8.14
C VAL A 210 -3.34 31.51 9.47
N GLY A 211 -4.33 30.69 9.82
CA GLY A 211 -5.08 30.80 11.08
C GLY A 211 -4.29 30.34 12.31
N SER A 212 -3.67 29.15 12.22
CA SER A 212 -2.76 28.58 13.21
C SER A 212 -1.61 27.84 12.52
N LEU A 213 -0.44 27.79 13.15
CA LEU A 213 0.79 27.29 12.51
C LEU A 213 1.55 26.33 13.42
N ASN A 214 1.86 25.13 12.95
CA ASN A 214 2.72 24.17 13.66
C ASN A 214 3.99 23.88 12.87
N ILE A 215 5.16 24.07 13.48
CA ILE A 215 6.45 23.74 12.90
C ILE A 215 7.15 22.73 13.82
N VAL A 216 7.53 21.58 13.30
CA VAL A 216 8.20 20.51 14.05
C VAL A 216 9.53 20.16 13.40
N VAL A 217 10.63 20.26 14.15
CA VAL A 217 11.96 19.76 13.75
C VAL A 217 12.34 18.69 14.75
N THR A 218 12.34 17.43 14.33
CA THR A 218 12.52 16.28 15.21
C THR A 218 13.51 15.25 14.65
N GLY A 219 14.23 14.57 15.55
CA GLY A 219 15.15 13.47 15.22
C GLY A 219 16.26 13.82 14.22
N SER A 220 16.48 15.09 13.92
CA SER A 220 17.37 15.54 12.85
C SER A 220 18.80 15.75 13.36
N THR A 221 19.78 15.57 12.46
CA THR A 221 21.20 15.78 12.75
C THR A 221 21.72 17.00 12.02
N PHE A 222 22.28 17.96 12.73
CA PHE A 222 22.94 19.15 12.19
C PHE A 222 24.43 19.07 12.47
N HIS A 223 25.25 18.87 11.45
CA HIS A 223 26.71 18.78 11.56
C HIS A 223 27.39 19.90 10.76
N ASP A 224 27.94 20.91 11.44
CA ASP A 224 28.39 22.15 10.79
C ASP A 224 27.28 22.78 9.92
N ALA A 225 26.05 22.78 10.44
CA ALA A 225 24.85 23.34 9.82
C ALA A 225 24.09 24.22 10.81
N LEU A 226 23.21 25.09 10.31
CA LEU A 226 22.52 26.12 11.11
C LEU A 226 21.01 26.04 10.98
N LEU A 227 20.29 26.02 12.11
CA LEU A 227 18.85 26.28 12.18
C LEU A 227 18.61 27.75 12.57
N SER A 228 17.83 28.49 11.79
CA SER A 228 17.62 29.92 11.99
C SER A 228 16.17 30.35 11.88
N PRO A 229 15.43 30.44 13.01
CA PRO A 229 14.15 31.13 13.07
C PRO A 229 14.30 32.66 13.01
N LYS A 230 13.53 33.33 12.15
CA LYS A 230 13.62 34.78 11.94
C LYS A 230 12.23 35.41 11.74
N GLY A 231 11.98 36.53 12.43
CA GLY A 231 10.80 37.37 12.21
C GLY A 231 9.65 37.14 13.19
N VAL A 232 8.50 37.74 12.86
CA VAL A 232 7.26 37.66 13.64
C VAL A 232 6.38 36.57 13.03
N PHE A 233 5.89 35.65 13.84
CA PHE A 233 5.02 34.56 13.39
C PHE A 233 3.53 34.94 13.57
N PRO A 234 2.62 34.31 12.82
CA PRO A 234 1.17 34.46 13.02
C PRO A 234 0.72 34.11 14.45
N PRO A 235 -0.46 34.55 14.91
CA PRO A 235 -1.04 34.09 16.17
C PRO A 235 -1.21 32.56 16.18
N HIS A 236 -1.30 31.96 17.37
CA HIS A 236 -1.46 30.50 17.53
C HIS A 236 -0.38 29.68 16.81
N THR A 237 0.87 30.13 16.90
CA THR A 237 2.03 29.42 16.33
C THR A 237 2.70 28.52 17.36
N ASN A 238 2.94 27.26 17.03
CA ASN A 238 3.73 26.32 17.82
C ASN A 238 4.98 25.85 17.05
N ILE A 239 6.18 26.21 17.52
CA ILE A 239 7.46 25.76 16.95
C ILE A 239 8.14 24.81 17.94
N THR A 240 8.19 23.53 17.59
CA THR A 240 8.80 22.47 18.40
C THR A 240 10.09 21.97 17.76
N ILE A 241 11.21 22.09 18.47
CA ILE A 241 12.51 21.57 18.08
C ILE A 241 12.89 20.51 19.11
N SER A 242 12.69 19.23 18.79
CA SER A 242 12.77 18.15 19.77
C SER A 242 13.68 16.98 19.37
N GLY A 243 14.49 16.46 20.30
CA GLY A 243 15.25 15.23 20.07
C GLY A 243 16.30 15.30 18.95
N ASN A 244 16.76 16.50 18.56
CA ASN A 244 17.76 16.69 17.51
C ASN A 244 19.17 16.65 18.07
N ARG A 245 20.15 16.36 17.19
CA ARG A 245 21.58 16.43 17.50
C ARG A 245 22.25 17.55 16.71
N PHE A 246 22.83 18.52 17.41
CA PHE A 246 23.60 19.60 16.81
C PHE A 246 25.08 19.43 17.16
N THR A 247 25.93 19.43 16.14
CA THR A 247 27.39 19.39 16.27
C THR A 247 27.99 20.51 15.43
N VAL A 248 28.70 21.44 16.07
CA VAL A 248 29.32 22.58 15.38
C VAL A 248 30.81 22.66 15.69
N THR A 249 31.63 22.51 14.65
CA THR A 249 33.11 22.58 14.67
C THR A 249 33.64 23.90 14.11
N ARG A 250 32.86 24.56 13.22
CA ARG A 250 33.21 25.84 12.56
C ARG A 250 32.03 26.82 12.54
N LEU A 251 32.34 28.09 12.26
CA LEU A 251 31.30 29.10 12.00
C LEU A 251 30.61 28.79 10.66
N VAL A 252 29.29 28.69 10.67
CA VAL A 252 28.45 28.57 9.46
C VAL A 252 27.99 29.98 9.08
N PRO A 253 28.57 30.61 8.03
CA PRO A 253 28.22 31.98 7.67
C PRO A 253 26.83 32.01 7.04
N ARG A 254 26.01 32.98 7.45
CA ARG A 254 24.71 33.28 6.84
C ARG A 254 24.67 34.74 6.40
N PRO A 255 24.48 35.05 5.10
CA PRO A 255 24.26 36.42 4.63
C PRO A 255 23.11 37.09 5.39
N GLY A 256 23.35 38.28 5.95
CA GLY A 256 22.35 39.04 6.71
C GLY A 256 22.19 38.65 8.18
N LEU A 257 23.09 37.84 8.73
CA LEU A 257 23.18 37.52 10.16
C LEU A 257 24.65 37.57 10.61
N ASP A 258 25.03 38.63 11.34
CA ASP A 258 26.42 38.82 11.81
C ASP A 258 26.68 37.95 13.05
N ILE A 259 26.92 36.66 12.84
CA ILE A 259 27.30 35.76 13.92
C ILE A 259 28.82 35.81 14.10
N GLY A 260 29.29 36.30 15.26
CA GLY A 260 30.72 36.33 15.61
C GLY A 260 31.29 35.02 16.17
N SER A 261 30.43 34.04 16.51
CA SER A 261 30.83 32.78 17.16
C SER A 261 30.02 31.57 16.65
N PRO A 262 30.61 30.36 16.50
CA PRO A 262 29.87 29.17 16.07
C PRO A 262 28.60 28.95 16.91
N SER A 263 27.47 28.76 16.24
CA SER A 263 26.14 28.65 16.85
C SER A 263 25.32 27.53 16.22
N CYS A 264 24.58 26.75 17.02
CA CYS A 264 23.72 25.65 16.53
C CYS A 264 22.36 26.18 16.04
N VAL A 265 21.76 27.05 16.85
CA VAL A 265 20.51 27.76 16.55
C VAL A 265 20.78 29.25 16.65
N ALA A 266 20.52 29.99 15.57
CA ALA A 266 20.70 31.44 15.56
C ALA A 266 19.42 32.17 15.14
N MET A 267 18.90 32.98 16.04
CA MET A 267 17.64 33.69 15.90
C MET A 267 17.88 35.18 15.66
N ASN A 268 17.00 35.80 14.86
CA ASN A 268 17.02 37.24 14.66
C ASN A 268 15.59 37.78 14.58
N GLY A 269 15.22 38.61 15.56
CA GLY A 269 13.93 39.30 15.59
C GLY A 269 12.76 38.35 15.80
N LEU A 270 12.96 37.31 16.61
CA LEU A 270 11.92 36.35 16.96
C LEU A 270 10.91 37.01 17.91
N ALA A 271 9.67 37.14 17.45
CA ALA A 271 8.54 37.59 18.26
C ALA A 271 7.49 36.49 18.34
N ILE A 272 7.19 36.08 19.58
CA ILE A 272 6.23 35.04 19.94
C ILE A 272 5.06 35.76 20.61
N SER A 273 3.91 35.76 19.97
CA SER A 273 2.76 36.52 20.45
C SER A 273 1.43 35.82 20.19
N ASN A 274 0.40 36.20 20.96
CA ASN A 274 -0.99 35.77 20.80
C ASN A 274 -1.11 34.24 20.86
N ASP A 275 -0.97 33.69 22.07
CA ASP A 275 -1.13 32.27 22.37
C ASP A 275 -0.20 31.35 21.56
N SER A 276 1.06 31.80 21.39
CA SER A 276 2.09 31.07 20.62
C SER A 276 3.15 30.46 21.53
N ALA A 277 3.78 29.38 21.06
CA ALA A 277 4.82 28.64 21.78
C ALA A 277 6.04 28.37 20.88
N VAL A 278 7.24 28.49 21.46
CA VAL A 278 8.48 27.98 20.87
C VAL A 278 9.18 27.13 21.91
N VAL A 279 9.38 25.84 21.61
CA VAL A 279 9.88 24.83 22.55
C VAL A 279 11.09 24.12 21.97
N LEU A 280 12.21 24.16 22.69
CA LEU A 280 13.40 23.35 22.42
C LEU A 280 13.49 22.28 23.50
N SER A 281 13.24 21.00 23.15
CA SER A 281 13.19 19.91 24.13
C SER A 281 14.02 18.67 23.78
N GLY A 282 14.72 18.10 24.77
CA GLY A 282 15.44 16.83 24.58
C GLY A 282 16.53 16.83 23.50
N ASN A 283 17.03 17.99 23.07
CA ASN A 283 18.08 18.08 22.06
C ASN A 283 19.47 17.88 22.69
N VAL A 284 20.43 17.46 21.86
CA VAL A 284 21.85 17.39 22.22
C VAL A 284 22.62 18.45 21.44
N PHE A 285 23.24 19.40 22.14
CA PHE A 285 24.09 20.43 21.57
C PHE A 285 25.55 20.14 21.86
N GLN A 286 26.38 20.07 20.83
CA GLN A 286 27.81 19.80 20.93
C GLN A 286 28.60 20.82 20.13
N THR A 287 29.58 21.46 20.76
CA THR A 287 30.50 22.39 20.09
C THR A 287 31.94 22.05 20.41
N VAL A 288 32.85 22.24 19.45
CA VAL A 288 34.27 21.84 19.57
C VAL A 288 35.22 23.05 19.69
N ARG A 289 34.67 24.26 19.87
CA ARG A 289 35.45 25.50 20.01
C ARG A 289 35.17 26.21 21.32
N ALA A 290 36.25 26.69 21.92
CA ALA A 290 36.28 27.39 23.20
C ALA A 290 35.39 28.65 23.31
N SER A 291 35.01 29.28 22.19
CA SER A 291 34.09 30.43 22.17
C SER A 291 32.95 30.14 21.20
N SER A 292 31.84 29.62 21.72
CA SER A 292 30.67 29.17 20.96
C SER A 292 29.36 29.35 21.74
N SER A 293 28.24 29.30 21.04
CA SER A 293 26.89 29.34 21.64
C SER A 293 26.01 28.21 21.12
N ALA A 294 25.10 27.70 21.95
CA ALA A 294 24.12 26.72 21.47
C ALA A 294 22.94 27.45 20.81
N ILE A 295 22.36 28.40 21.54
CA ILE A 295 21.26 29.27 21.11
C ILE A 295 21.76 30.71 21.14
N HIS A 296 21.64 31.40 20.02
CA HIS A 296 22.15 32.75 19.87
C HIS A 296 21.10 33.68 19.26
N VAL A 297 20.66 34.69 20.01
CA VAL A 297 19.75 35.73 19.53
C VAL A 297 20.56 36.97 19.17
N VAL A 298 20.62 37.29 17.88
CA VAL A 298 21.54 38.30 17.31
C VAL A 298 20.75 39.47 16.73
N ARG A 299 21.31 40.68 16.80
CA ARG A 299 20.79 41.96 16.25
C ARG A 299 19.47 42.49 16.84
N SER A 300 18.48 41.64 17.11
CA SER A 300 17.12 42.04 17.52
C SER A 300 16.68 41.34 18.81
N ALA A 301 15.71 41.94 19.51
CA ALA A 301 15.20 41.42 20.78
C ALA A 301 14.45 40.09 20.60
N LEU A 302 14.56 39.19 21.60
CA LEU A 302 13.57 38.13 21.78
C LEU A 302 12.33 38.72 22.46
N ARG A 303 11.18 38.65 21.82
CA ARG A 303 9.91 39.15 22.37
C ARG A 303 8.93 38.00 22.58
N VAL A 304 8.41 37.89 23.79
CA VAL A 304 7.35 36.94 24.16
C VAL A 304 6.21 37.76 24.77
N SER A 305 5.03 37.73 24.17
CA SER A 305 3.92 38.57 24.63
C SER A 305 2.55 37.93 24.46
N TRP A 306 1.54 38.38 25.20
CA TRP A 306 0.14 37.96 25.01
C TRP A 306 -0.04 36.44 25.12
N HIS A 307 -0.01 35.92 26.36
CA HIS A 307 -0.28 34.50 26.67
C HIS A 307 0.62 33.50 25.91
N SER A 308 1.86 33.91 25.63
CA SER A 308 2.82 33.13 24.84
C SER A 308 4.01 32.64 25.65
N VAL A 309 4.69 31.58 25.17
CA VAL A 309 5.82 30.93 25.88
C VAL A 309 7.05 30.66 24.99
N PHE A 310 8.24 30.89 25.54
CA PHE A 310 9.51 30.38 25.01
C PHE A 310 10.13 29.41 26.02
N ALA A 311 10.31 28.15 25.63
CA ALA A 311 10.72 27.09 26.56
C ALA A 311 11.97 26.33 26.08
N VAL A 312 12.90 26.07 27.00
CA VAL A 312 14.11 25.25 26.80
C VAL A 312 14.13 24.16 27.87
N LEU A 313 13.75 22.93 27.49
CA LEU A 313 13.35 21.87 28.42
C LEU A 313 14.17 20.59 28.22
N GLY A 314 14.84 20.07 29.25
CA GLY A 314 15.43 18.72 29.18
C GLY A 314 16.54 18.53 28.13
N ASN A 315 17.22 19.60 27.69
CA ASN A 315 18.29 19.49 26.69
C ASN A 315 19.63 19.13 27.34
N THR A 316 20.50 18.48 26.58
CA THR A 316 21.88 18.17 26.98
C THR A 316 22.87 19.05 26.23
N PHE A 317 23.71 19.79 26.97
CA PHE A 317 24.75 20.67 26.43
C PHE A 317 26.15 20.10 26.69
N GLN A 318 26.87 19.81 25.61
CA GLN A 318 28.24 19.30 25.58
C GLN A 318 29.17 20.32 24.90
N MET A 319 29.38 21.46 25.55
CA MET A 319 30.15 22.56 24.97
C MET A 319 31.63 22.44 25.31
N ASP A 320 32.51 22.64 24.33
CA ASP A 320 33.94 22.58 24.55
C ASP A 320 34.53 23.95 24.90
N GLY A 321 35.05 24.08 26.12
CA GLY A 321 35.84 25.23 26.59
C GLY A 321 35.10 26.25 27.46
N SER A 322 35.86 26.87 28.38
CA SER A 322 35.39 27.83 29.40
C SER A 322 34.91 29.18 28.85
N GLY A 323 35.01 29.43 27.55
CA GLY A 323 34.51 30.63 26.89
C GLY A 323 33.11 30.48 26.28
N ALA A 324 32.51 29.28 26.31
CA ALA A 324 31.20 29.02 25.72
C ALA A 324 30.05 29.68 26.50
N THR A 325 29.00 30.14 25.80
CA THR A 325 27.77 30.67 26.41
C THR A 325 26.57 29.96 25.81
N LEU A 326 25.81 29.18 26.61
CA LEU A 326 24.76 28.30 26.07
C LEU A 326 23.67 29.10 25.36
N ILE A 327 23.09 30.08 26.06
CA ILE A 327 22.05 30.96 25.56
C ILE A 327 22.60 32.39 25.59
N ASN A 328 22.94 32.92 24.42
CA ASN A 328 23.43 34.29 24.28
C ASN A 328 22.32 35.17 23.68
N ILE A 329 21.82 36.14 24.45
CA ILE A 329 20.77 37.07 24.04
C ILE A 329 21.38 38.46 23.90
N GLU A 330 21.82 38.76 22.68
CA GLU A 330 22.47 40.04 22.37
C GLU A 330 21.43 41.15 22.28
N GLY A 331 20.60 41.16 21.22
CA GLY A 331 19.63 42.22 20.94
C GLY A 331 20.26 43.55 20.45
N PRO A 332 19.45 44.57 20.12
CA PRO A 332 19.95 45.83 19.58
C PRO A 332 20.61 46.70 20.65
N ARG A 333 21.79 47.24 20.33
CA ARG A 333 22.41 48.34 21.09
C ARG A 333 21.36 49.47 21.18
N TYR A 334 20.97 49.89 22.38
CA TYR A 334 19.89 50.86 22.70
C TYR A 334 18.45 50.35 22.87
N SER A 335 18.19 49.03 22.86
CA SER A 335 16.87 48.50 23.21
C SER A 335 16.97 47.28 24.11
N SER A 336 15.83 46.66 24.44
CA SER A 336 15.84 45.47 25.29
C SER A 336 16.30 44.21 24.54
N SER A 337 17.17 43.40 25.14
CA SER A 337 17.57 42.07 24.64
C SER A 337 16.43 41.06 24.75
N LEU A 338 15.69 41.11 25.86
CA LEU A 338 14.51 40.29 26.13
C LEU A 338 13.33 41.17 26.52
N SER A 339 12.14 40.85 26.02
CA SER A 339 10.87 41.41 26.50
C SER A 339 9.83 40.31 26.69
N VAL A 340 9.39 40.10 27.92
CA VAL A 340 8.32 39.15 28.30
C VAL A 340 7.14 39.95 28.85
N LEU A 341 6.01 39.96 28.17
CA LEU A 341 4.92 40.92 28.40
C LEU A 341 3.55 40.26 28.41
N ASN A 342 2.59 40.81 29.15
CA ASN A 342 1.16 40.47 29.05
C ASN A 342 0.87 38.96 29.22
N ASN A 343 1.01 38.44 30.44
CA ASN A 343 0.76 37.04 30.78
C ASN A 343 1.62 36.04 30.00
N SER A 344 2.88 36.36 29.73
CA SER A 344 3.80 35.49 29.00
C SER A 344 4.88 34.87 29.88
N ALA A 345 5.50 33.80 29.40
CA ALA A 345 6.59 33.14 30.12
C ALA A 345 7.81 32.80 29.26
N VAL A 346 9.00 32.91 29.87
CA VAL A 346 10.23 32.26 29.39
C VAL A 346 10.62 31.20 30.41
N VAL A 347 10.77 29.95 29.98
CA VAL A 347 10.97 28.81 30.89
C VAL A 347 12.17 27.98 30.48
N ILE A 348 13.16 27.86 31.36
CA ILE A 348 14.39 27.09 31.15
C ILE A 348 14.45 26.06 32.27
N ARG A 349 14.17 24.79 31.95
CA ARG A 349 13.96 23.75 32.97
C ARG A 349 14.62 22.42 32.63
N GLY A 350 15.20 21.76 33.63
CA GLY A 350 15.62 20.36 33.54
C GLY A 350 16.78 20.09 32.57
N ASN A 351 17.56 21.11 32.20
CA ASN A 351 18.66 20.93 31.25
C ASN A 351 19.92 20.43 31.96
N VAL A 352 20.74 19.66 31.23
CA VAL A 352 22.00 19.09 31.71
C VAL A 352 23.18 19.71 30.95
N VAL A 353 24.17 20.22 31.68
CA VAL A 353 25.39 20.82 31.13
C VAL A 353 26.59 20.05 31.62
N SER A 354 27.21 19.26 30.72
CA SER A 354 28.22 18.26 31.10
C SER A 354 29.64 18.81 31.27
N ARG A 355 29.89 20.05 30.84
CA ARG A 355 31.21 20.71 30.87
C ARG A 355 31.09 22.14 31.38
N SER A 356 32.19 22.67 31.91
CA SER A 356 32.21 24.04 32.44
C SER A 356 32.14 25.08 31.32
N VAL A 357 31.28 26.09 31.49
CA VAL A 357 30.96 27.13 30.48
C VAL A 357 31.18 28.52 31.05
N LYS A 358 31.27 29.56 30.21
CA LYS A 358 31.36 30.94 30.71
C LYS A 358 30.05 31.35 31.38
N HIS A 359 28.95 31.23 30.65
CA HIS A 359 27.61 31.52 31.15
C HIS A 359 26.59 30.50 30.63
N PHE A 360 25.59 30.18 31.45
CA PHE A 360 24.42 29.45 30.96
C PHE A 360 23.57 30.39 30.11
N ILE A 361 23.20 31.55 30.68
CA ILE A 361 22.45 32.58 29.99
C ILE A 361 23.11 33.95 30.17
N LEU A 362 23.23 34.68 29.06
CA LEU A 362 23.77 36.03 29.00
C LEU A 362 22.77 36.99 28.35
N PHE A 363 22.41 38.04 29.07
CA PHE A 363 21.66 39.20 28.54
C PHE A 363 22.63 40.35 28.30
N PHE A 364 22.85 40.71 27.04
CA PHE A 364 23.86 41.68 26.68
C PHE A 364 23.40 43.13 26.86
N TRP A 365 22.12 43.43 26.67
CA TRP A 365 21.49 44.74 26.90
C TRP A 365 20.32 44.61 27.89
N ALA A 366 19.55 45.70 28.08
CA ALA A 366 18.49 45.75 29.08
C ALA A 366 17.42 44.66 28.85
N SER A 367 16.79 44.14 29.90
CA SER A 367 15.67 43.19 29.74
C SER A 367 14.42 43.65 30.48
N ARG A 368 13.25 43.19 30.04
CA ARG A 368 11.94 43.62 30.54
C ARG A 368 11.02 42.42 30.75
N VAL A 369 10.41 42.32 31.93
CA VAL A 369 9.41 41.31 32.30
C VAL A 369 8.24 42.04 32.97
N GLU A 370 7.10 42.14 32.29
CA GLU A 370 6.02 43.03 32.73
C GLU A 370 4.62 42.45 32.54
N SER A 371 3.66 43.01 33.28
CA SER A 371 2.23 42.71 33.16
C SER A 371 1.93 41.22 33.35
N LEU A 372 2.05 40.75 34.60
CA LEU A 372 1.73 39.37 34.99
C LEU A 372 2.59 38.32 34.26
N SER A 373 3.83 38.65 33.89
CA SER A 373 4.71 37.77 33.12
C SER A 373 5.80 37.13 33.98
N ALA A 374 6.35 36.00 33.52
CA ALA A 374 7.32 35.22 34.29
C ALA A 374 8.58 34.84 33.49
N VAL A 375 9.73 34.83 34.16
CA VAL A 375 10.96 34.17 33.68
C VAL A 375 11.36 33.13 34.72
N VAL A 376 11.41 31.86 34.32
CA VAL A 376 11.64 30.71 35.20
C VAL A 376 12.90 29.98 34.76
N PHE A 377 13.83 29.80 35.69
CA PHE A 377 15.06 29.04 35.53
C PHE A 377 15.13 27.97 36.62
N GLN A 378 14.76 26.73 36.30
CA GLN A 378 14.46 25.72 37.31
C GLN A 378 15.08 24.35 37.06
N GLY A 379 15.64 23.72 38.08
CA GLY A 379 15.99 22.29 38.02
C GLY A 379 17.07 21.93 37.00
N ASN A 380 17.99 22.85 36.67
CA ASN A 380 19.08 22.58 35.73
C ASN A 380 20.31 22.01 36.47
N ASP A 381 20.97 21.00 35.89
CA ASP A 381 22.19 20.37 36.40
C ASP A 381 23.40 20.83 35.56
N MET A 382 24.39 21.43 36.22
CA MET A 382 25.51 22.10 35.56
C MET A 382 26.84 21.70 36.20
N GLN A 383 27.87 21.53 35.37
CA GLN A 383 29.24 21.31 35.83
C GLN A 383 29.81 22.57 36.53
N GLY A 384 30.32 23.56 35.80
CA GLY A 384 30.89 24.80 36.38
C GLY A 384 30.70 26.03 35.49
N SER A 385 30.76 27.24 36.07
CA SER A 385 30.68 28.48 35.26
C SER A 385 31.38 29.71 35.83
N LEU A 386 31.49 30.80 35.05
CA LEU A 386 31.84 32.12 35.61
C LEU A 386 30.63 32.70 36.34
N ALA A 387 29.49 32.74 35.65
CA ALA A 387 28.17 33.03 36.24
C ALA A 387 27.09 32.28 35.47
N VAL A 388 26.10 31.70 36.16
CA VAL A 388 25.04 30.91 35.51
C VAL A 388 24.07 31.86 34.79
N PHE A 389 23.52 32.83 35.53
CA PHE A 389 22.62 33.84 35.02
C PHE A 389 23.31 35.21 35.04
N TYR A 390 23.72 35.71 33.88
CA TYR A 390 24.47 36.97 33.78
C TYR A 390 23.70 38.04 33.00
N SER A 391 23.45 39.17 33.65
CA SER A 391 22.91 40.37 33.01
C SER A 391 23.95 41.47 32.97
N ALA A 392 24.39 41.82 31.76
CA ALA A 392 25.36 42.89 31.53
C ALA A 392 24.75 44.29 31.67
N PHE A 393 23.43 44.42 31.68
CA PHE A 393 22.67 45.69 31.79
C PHE A 393 21.45 45.53 32.72
N SER A 394 20.64 46.60 32.83
CA SER A 394 19.50 46.67 33.75
C SER A 394 18.35 45.72 33.38
N ILE A 395 17.75 45.08 34.38
CA ILE A 395 16.54 44.26 34.22
C ILE A 395 15.35 44.95 34.90
N HIS A 396 14.22 45.04 34.20
CA HIS A 396 12.99 45.68 34.67
C HIS A 396 11.92 44.61 34.88
N ILE A 397 11.39 44.50 36.11
CA ILE A 397 10.37 43.52 36.48
C ILE A 397 9.20 44.27 37.11
N TYR A 398 8.14 44.51 36.34
CA TYR A 398 7.03 45.38 36.76
C TYR A 398 5.66 44.70 36.69
N TYR A 399 4.72 45.24 37.46
CA TYR A 399 3.29 44.93 37.39
C TYR A 399 2.97 43.44 37.61
N ASN A 400 3.21 42.97 38.84
CA ASN A 400 2.93 41.60 39.31
C ASN A 400 3.66 40.53 38.49
N SER A 401 4.90 40.82 38.06
CA SER A 401 5.73 39.90 37.29
C SER A 401 6.75 39.18 38.18
N TRP A 402 7.35 38.11 37.66
CA TRP A 402 8.19 37.21 38.45
C TRP A 402 9.45 36.74 37.72
N LEU A 403 10.59 36.79 38.41
CA LEU A 403 11.83 36.15 37.99
C LEU A 403 12.20 35.09 39.04
N GLN A 404 12.17 33.83 38.65
CA GLN A 404 12.44 32.68 39.52
C GLN A 404 13.71 31.95 39.09
N LEU A 405 14.64 31.76 40.02
CA LEU A 405 15.82 30.91 39.86
C LEU A 405 15.82 29.83 40.95
N SER A 406 15.34 28.62 40.65
CA SER A 406 15.08 27.62 41.69
C SER A 406 15.53 26.18 41.42
N GLY A 407 15.94 25.46 42.47
CA GLY A 407 16.19 24.02 42.38
C GLY A 407 17.35 23.60 41.48
N ASN A 408 18.29 24.49 41.15
CA ASN A 408 19.39 24.18 40.23
C ASN A 408 20.58 23.56 40.98
N LEU A 409 21.31 22.65 40.32
CA LEU A 409 22.51 22.00 40.84
C LEU A 409 23.75 22.48 40.10
N CYS A 410 24.72 23.04 40.83
CA CYS A 410 26.06 23.37 40.33
C CYS A 410 27.09 22.43 40.96
N ARG A 411 27.71 21.56 40.15
CA ARG A 411 28.70 20.56 40.59
C ARG A 411 30.09 21.15 40.86
N GLU A 412 30.36 22.31 40.29
CA GLU A 412 31.49 23.19 40.53
C GLU A 412 30.91 24.60 40.71
N SER A 413 31.34 25.26 41.78
CA SER A 413 30.84 26.59 42.12
C SER A 413 31.14 27.62 41.03
N PRO A 414 30.19 28.52 40.70
CA PRO A 414 30.48 29.64 39.84
C PRO A 414 31.61 30.51 40.39
N SER A 415 32.56 30.94 39.55
CA SER A 415 33.71 31.73 40.01
C SER A 415 33.34 33.15 40.48
N ASN A 416 32.24 33.73 39.98
CA ASN A 416 31.73 35.04 40.43
C ASN A 416 30.47 34.89 41.32
N ALA A 417 29.36 34.48 40.72
CA ALA A 417 28.07 34.32 41.39
C ALA A 417 27.15 33.41 40.56
N PHE A 418 26.16 32.79 41.20
CA PHE A 418 25.13 32.04 40.48
C PHE A 418 24.27 32.97 39.61
N ALA A 419 23.70 34.02 40.21
CA ALA A 419 22.99 35.09 39.51
C ALA A 419 23.73 36.43 39.69
N LEU A 420 24.21 37.01 38.59
CA LEU A 420 24.95 38.27 38.57
C LEU A 420 24.21 39.33 37.74
N PHE A 421 23.74 40.36 38.43
CA PHE A 421 23.15 41.56 37.84
C PHE A 421 24.17 42.71 37.94
N TYR A 422 24.82 43.02 36.82
CA TYR A 422 25.94 43.97 36.81
C TYR A 422 25.49 45.45 36.94
N PHE A 423 24.28 45.78 36.50
CA PHE A 423 23.67 47.10 36.69
C PHE A 423 22.45 47.01 37.63
N THR A 424 21.46 47.89 37.46
CA THR A 424 20.29 48.01 38.32
C THR A 424 19.24 46.94 38.02
N LEU A 425 18.62 46.43 39.08
CA LEU A 425 17.46 45.55 39.03
C LEU A 425 16.24 46.36 39.47
N ASN A 426 15.38 46.76 38.53
CA ASN A 426 14.22 47.61 38.83
C ASN A 426 13.00 46.73 39.09
N ILE A 427 12.37 46.86 40.26
CA ILE A 427 11.27 45.98 40.70
C ILE A 427 10.08 46.84 41.16
N ARG A 428 8.93 46.71 40.49
CA ARG A 428 7.67 47.39 40.85
C ARG A 428 6.53 46.41 41.00
N PHE A 429 5.94 46.32 42.19
CA PHE A 429 4.85 45.40 42.52
C PHE A 429 5.13 43.98 42.01
N SER A 430 6.37 43.51 42.12
CA SER A 430 6.85 42.30 41.45
C SER A 430 7.88 41.60 42.34
N THR A 431 8.23 40.36 41.97
CA THR A 431 9.07 39.52 42.84
C THR A 431 10.24 38.89 42.09
N VAL A 432 11.39 38.86 42.75
CA VAL A 432 12.56 38.09 42.33
C VAL A 432 12.84 37.04 43.39
N SER A 433 12.90 35.77 43.01
CA SER A 433 13.13 34.67 43.95
C SER A 433 14.31 33.79 43.54
N VAL A 434 15.19 33.50 44.50
CA VAL A 434 16.35 32.61 44.33
C VAL A 434 16.29 31.54 45.40
N SER A 435 15.91 30.30 45.08
CA SER A 435 15.60 29.30 46.11
C SER A 435 15.97 27.86 45.79
N GLY A 436 16.33 27.07 46.79
CA GLY A 436 16.56 25.63 46.62
C GLY A 436 17.75 25.28 45.72
N ASN A 437 18.65 26.21 45.43
CA ASN A 437 19.81 25.96 44.57
C ASN A 437 20.95 25.33 45.39
N GLN A 438 21.61 24.33 44.81
CA GLN A 438 22.66 23.55 45.44
C GLN A 438 23.99 23.78 44.73
N PHE A 439 25.04 24.03 45.50
CA PHE A 439 26.37 24.30 44.97
C PHE A 439 27.42 23.42 45.62
N ILE A 440 28.39 22.94 44.86
CA ILE A 440 29.55 22.18 45.36
C ILE A 440 30.81 23.07 45.27
N SER A 441 31.51 23.29 46.37
CA SER A 441 32.67 24.20 46.47
C SER A 441 33.81 23.66 47.33
N ASN A 442 35.04 23.90 46.92
CA ASN A 442 36.22 23.65 47.77
C ASN A 442 36.64 24.86 48.62
N ASN A 443 36.12 26.07 48.32
CA ASN A 443 36.56 27.34 48.93
C ASN A 443 35.55 27.94 49.93
N GLY A 444 34.43 27.26 50.19
CA GLY A 444 33.46 27.55 51.26
C GLY A 444 32.50 28.74 51.03
N VAL A 445 32.88 29.77 50.27
CA VAL A 445 32.03 30.96 50.06
C VAL A 445 31.58 31.07 48.61
N ILE A 446 30.26 31.12 48.38
CA ILE A 446 29.63 31.30 47.06
C ILE A 446 28.59 32.40 47.13
N LYS A 447 28.58 33.31 46.15
CA LYS A 447 27.50 34.29 45.98
C LYS A 447 26.33 33.68 45.21
N ALA A 448 25.22 33.39 45.88
CA ALA A 448 24.01 32.92 45.23
C ALA A 448 23.34 34.04 44.40
N LEU A 449 23.40 35.28 44.89
CA LEU A 449 22.88 36.45 44.21
C LEU A 449 23.83 37.64 44.42
N TRP A 450 24.19 38.31 43.32
CA TRP A 450 24.97 39.55 43.36
C TRP A 450 24.30 40.63 42.50
N ILE A 451 23.82 41.68 43.16
CA ILE A 451 23.29 42.90 42.54
C ILE A 451 24.30 44.02 42.77
N PHE A 452 25.03 44.38 41.72
CA PHE A 452 26.19 45.26 41.83
C PHE A 452 25.79 46.72 42.12
N SER A 453 24.66 47.19 41.58
CA SER A 453 24.20 48.58 41.72
C SER A 453 22.76 48.67 42.25
N GLY A 454 22.53 49.60 43.20
CA GLY A 454 21.20 49.87 43.77
C GLY A 454 20.28 50.58 42.77
N SER A 455 18.99 50.25 42.78
CA SER A 455 17.97 50.91 41.94
C SER A 455 17.34 52.11 42.66
N THR A 456 17.05 53.19 41.94
CA THR A 456 16.20 54.30 42.41
C THR A 456 14.72 54.06 42.12
N ASP A 457 14.39 52.98 41.42
CA ASP A 457 13.07 52.65 40.90
C ASP A 457 12.51 51.37 41.55
N LEU A 458 12.35 51.43 42.86
CA LEU A 458 11.81 50.37 43.70
C LEU A 458 10.46 50.82 44.28
N THR A 459 9.39 50.12 43.92
CA THR A 459 8.03 50.42 44.42
C THR A 459 7.32 49.12 44.76
N ASN A 460 7.22 48.78 46.05
CA ASN A 460 6.62 47.52 46.51
C ASN A 460 7.20 46.27 45.81
N GLY A 461 8.50 46.28 45.49
CA GLY A 461 9.22 45.13 44.96
C GLY A 461 9.78 44.25 46.08
N ALA A 462 9.79 42.93 45.87
CA ALA A 462 10.31 41.97 46.84
C ALA A 462 11.45 41.13 46.23
N ILE A 463 12.53 40.94 46.99
CA ILE A 463 13.57 39.94 46.71
C ILE A 463 13.48 38.87 47.80
N VAL A 464 13.29 37.61 47.40
CA VAL A 464 13.15 36.49 48.34
C VAL A 464 14.21 35.43 48.02
N ALA A 465 15.06 35.11 48.98
CA ALA A 465 16.01 34.02 48.88
C ALA A 465 15.70 32.96 49.94
N ALA A 466 15.69 31.68 49.57
CA ALA A 466 15.34 30.61 50.52
C ALA A 466 16.10 29.31 50.24
N CYS A 467 16.64 28.70 51.29
CA CYS A 467 17.21 27.34 51.23
C CYS A 467 18.20 27.11 50.07
N ASN A 468 19.17 28.00 49.88
CA ASN A 468 20.28 27.76 48.94
C ASN A 468 21.48 27.23 49.73
N THR A 469 22.11 26.15 49.26
CA THR A 469 23.11 25.39 50.04
C THR A 469 24.43 25.26 49.31
N VAL A 470 25.53 25.23 50.07
CA VAL A 470 26.88 24.91 49.60
C VAL A 470 27.36 23.63 50.29
N ASN A 471 27.77 22.62 49.54
CA ASN A 471 28.15 21.29 50.05
C ASN A 471 27.10 20.64 50.99
N GLY A 472 25.82 20.97 50.80
CA GLY A 472 24.72 20.48 51.64
C GLY A 472 24.50 21.27 52.94
N GLU A 473 25.31 22.31 53.20
CA GLU A 473 25.17 23.18 54.37
C GLU A 473 24.64 24.58 53.97
N GLU A 474 23.99 25.26 54.91
CA GLU A 474 23.61 26.66 54.76
C GLU A 474 24.85 27.55 54.91
N GLY A 475 25.21 28.31 53.88
CA GLY A 475 26.44 29.11 53.90
C GLY A 475 26.70 29.97 52.67
N VAL A 476 25.68 30.22 51.84
CA VAL A 476 25.82 31.06 50.64
C VAL A 476 25.73 32.55 50.99
N GLU A 477 26.48 33.38 50.27
CA GLU A 477 26.49 34.83 50.39
C GLU A 477 25.45 35.47 49.45
N TYR A 478 24.80 36.54 49.92
CA TYR A 478 23.92 37.39 49.11
C TYR A 478 24.45 38.82 49.12
N SER A 479 25.04 39.27 48.00
CA SER A 479 25.55 40.63 47.86
C SER A 479 24.45 41.51 47.25
N ILE A 480 23.56 41.99 48.11
CA ILE A 480 22.39 42.80 47.75
C ILE A 480 22.55 44.20 48.35
N SER A 481 22.33 45.24 47.54
CA SER A 481 22.35 46.63 48.04
C SER A 481 21.24 46.85 49.08
N SER A 482 21.53 47.61 50.14
CA SER A 482 20.58 47.91 51.22
C SER A 482 19.32 48.66 50.77
N VAL A 483 19.29 49.18 49.54
CA VAL A 483 18.11 49.81 48.94
C VAL A 483 17.00 48.77 48.66
N TYR A 484 17.35 47.49 48.50
CA TYR A 484 16.37 46.41 48.32
C TYR A 484 15.94 45.80 49.65
N ASN A 485 14.63 45.64 49.85
CA ASN A 485 14.09 44.90 50.99
C ASN A 485 14.12 43.39 50.67
N ALA A 486 15.26 42.75 50.98
CA ALA A 486 15.48 41.33 50.71
C ALA A 486 15.11 40.46 51.93
N THR A 487 14.27 39.45 51.71
CA THR A 487 13.93 38.42 52.70
C THR A 487 14.79 37.20 52.45
N ILE A 488 15.62 36.80 53.43
CA ILE A 488 16.50 35.62 53.35
C ILE A 488 16.01 34.59 54.36
N LEU A 489 15.63 33.41 53.87
CA LEU A 489 15.07 32.30 54.63
C LEU A 489 16.04 31.10 54.62
N THR A 490 16.15 30.45 55.76
CA THR A 490 16.86 29.18 55.96
C THR A 490 16.04 28.02 55.38
N CYS A 491 16.66 26.84 55.23
CA CYS A 491 15.96 25.61 54.85
C CYS A 491 14.98 25.11 55.92
N SER A 492 15.10 25.61 57.16
CA SER A 492 14.20 25.26 58.26
C SER A 492 12.99 26.18 58.37
N ASP A 493 12.98 27.29 57.64
CA ASP A 493 11.86 28.24 57.63
C ASP A 493 10.67 27.68 56.84
N PRO A 494 9.42 28.05 57.22
CA PRO A 494 8.24 27.65 56.48
C PRO A 494 8.27 28.20 55.05
N CYS A 495 7.68 27.44 54.13
CA CYS A 495 7.72 27.77 52.70
C CYS A 495 7.14 29.16 52.41
N ALA A 496 7.97 30.04 51.84
CA ALA A 496 7.49 31.32 51.33
C ALA A 496 6.83 31.12 49.96
N LEU A 497 5.57 31.55 49.83
CA LEU A 497 4.79 31.43 48.58
C LEU A 497 5.58 31.84 47.33
N ALA A 498 6.29 32.97 47.42
CA ALA A 498 7.01 33.56 46.30
C ALA A 498 8.28 32.81 45.86
N THR A 499 8.72 31.76 46.58
CA THR A 499 9.88 30.95 46.18
C THR A 499 9.51 29.83 45.22
N SER A 500 8.27 29.35 45.31
CA SER A 500 7.80 28.15 44.60
C SER A 500 6.63 28.45 43.65
N CYS A 501 5.82 29.46 43.98
CA CYS A 501 4.58 29.78 43.26
C CYS A 501 4.64 31.18 42.67
N PHE A 502 4.09 31.37 41.46
CA PHE A 502 3.94 32.68 40.85
C PHE A 502 2.92 33.51 41.65
N PRO A 503 3.33 34.60 42.35
CA PRO A 503 2.47 35.24 43.33
C PRO A 503 1.16 35.80 42.76
N ALA A 504 1.16 36.22 41.49
CA ALA A 504 0.00 36.84 40.86
C ALA A 504 -1.17 35.86 40.62
N TYR A 505 -0.87 34.58 40.40
CA TYR A 505 -1.86 33.54 40.11
C TYR A 505 -1.91 32.44 41.17
N THR A 506 -1.51 32.73 42.41
CA THR A 506 -1.55 31.76 43.51
C THR A 506 -2.58 32.18 44.56
N THR A 507 -3.53 31.30 44.90
CA THR A 507 -4.52 31.58 45.96
C THR A 507 -4.03 31.17 47.34
N THR A 508 -3.37 30.01 47.43
CA THR A 508 -2.85 29.40 48.67
C THR A 508 -1.69 28.47 48.32
N ALA A 509 -0.72 28.29 49.22
CA ALA A 509 0.19 27.13 49.14
C ALA A 509 0.15 26.33 50.44
N SER A 510 0.42 25.02 50.29
CA SER A 510 0.53 24.09 51.41
C SER A 510 1.69 24.46 52.32
N SER A 511 1.49 24.37 53.64
CA SER A 511 2.56 24.50 54.63
C SER A 511 3.57 23.35 54.55
N ASP A 512 3.11 22.16 54.14
CA ASP A 512 3.96 20.98 53.90
C ASP A 512 4.25 20.86 52.40
N GLY A 513 5.51 21.01 52.01
CA GLY A 513 6.01 20.72 50.66
C GLY A 513 5.81 21.81 49.58
N CYS A 514 5.40 23.04 49.93
CA CYS A 514 5.31 24.19 49.01
C CYS A 514 4.38 24.01 47.78
N ALA A 515 3.41 23.10 47.82
CA ALA A 515 2.52 22.88 46.68
C ALA A 515 1.60 24.09 46.44
N CYS A 516 1.57 24.61 45.21
CA CYS A 516 0.82 25.80 44.84
C CYS A 516 -0.60 25.45 44.41
N ARG A 517 -1.58 26.27 44.82
CA ARG A 517 -2.94 26.22 44.28
C ARG A 517 -3.18 27.46 43.43
N CYS A 518 -3.49 27.24 42.15
CA CYS A 518 -3.59 28.32 41.17
C CYS A 518 -4.96 29.01 41.20
N ALA A 519 -4.93 30.33 41.03
CA ALA A 519 -6.09 31.14 40.69
C ALA A 519 -6.46 30.94 39.21
N GLU A 520 -7.62 31.46 38.80
CA GLU A 520 -8.01 31.49 37.38
C GLU A 520 -6.93 32.21 36.54
N GLY A 521 -6.49 31.57 35.46
CA GLY A 521 -5.38 32.04 34.61
C GLY A 521 -3.98 31.53 34.98
N GLY A 522 -3.82 30.84 36.13
CA GLY A 522 -2.56 30.17 36.50
C GLY A 522 -2.48 28.73 35.97
N HIS A 523 -1.30 28.34 35.47
CA HIS A 523 -1.05 27.05 34.84
C HIS A 523 0.13 26.28 35.46
N GLY A 524 -0.03 24.98 35.65
CA GLY A 524 0.99 24.05 36.15
C GLY A 524 1.35 24.23 37.64
N ASP A 525 2.34 23.47 38.11
CA ASP A 525 2.71 23.38 39.54
C ASP A 525 3.19 24.70 40.15
N ALA A 526 3.66 25.64 39.33
CA ALA A 526 4.12 26.96 39.77
C ALA A 526 3.11 28.08 39.46
N CYS A 527 1.91 27.75 38.97
CA CYS A 527 0.85 28.71 38.60
C CYS A 527 1.30 29.78 37.60
N LEU A 528 2.05 29.39 36.58
CA LEU A 528 2.58 30.29 35.55
C LEU A 528 1.47 30.93 34.72
N PRO A 529 1.71 32.11 34.12
CA PRO A 529 0.67 32.83 33.36
C PRO A 529 0.27 32.17 32.03
N VAL A 530 1.00 31.14 31.60
CA VAL A 530 0.74 30.37 30.38
C VAL A 530 1.13 28.91 30.61
N ALA A 531 0.41 27.99 30.00
CA ALA A 531 0.76 26.57 30.02
C ALA A 531 2.13 26.34 29.36
N VAL A 532 3.02 25.66 30.06
CA VAL A 532 4.31 25.23 29.51
C VAL A 532 4.11 23.84 28.94
N PRO A 533 4.35 23.60 27.65
CA PRO A 533 4.28 22.25 27.08
C PRO A 533 5.28 21.35 27.80
N GLU A 534 4.80 20.30 28.47
CA GLU A 534 5.66 19.37 29.21
C GLU A 534 6.41 18.46 28.22
N PRO A 535 7.70 18.16 28.46
CA PRO A 535 8.35 17.06 27.73
C PRO A 535 7.56 15.77 28.03
N PRO A 536 7.46 14.82 27.09
CA PRO A 536 6.73 13.58 27.32
C PRO A 536 7.27 12.92 28.59
N SER A 537 6.43 12.90 29.62
CA SER A 537 6.74 12.29 30.89
C SER A 537 6.78 10.78 30.70
N THR A 538 7.72 10.12 31.36
CA THR A 538 7.80 8.65 31.41
C THR A 538 6.73 8.03 32.30
N ASP A 539 5.84 8.83 32.90
CA ASP A 539 4.86 8.39 33.88
C ASP A 539 3.43 8.51 33.32
N GLY A 540 3.03 7.43 32.62
CA GLY A 540 1.74 6.78 32.81
C GLY A 540 0.46 7.61 32.62
N ALA A 541 0.16 8.02 31.38
CA ALA A 541 -1.24 8.13 30.90
C ALA A 541 -1.34 8.24 29.36
N ASP A 542 -0.30 8.68 28.65
CA ASP A 542 -0.20 8.65 27.17
C ASP A 542 0.95 7.73 26.73
N LEU A 543 0.77 6.43 26.98
CA LEU A 543 1.79 5.37 26.89
C LEU A 543 2.19 4.93 25.47
N CYS A 544 1.73 5.62 24.43
CA CYS A 544 2.03 5.23 23.07
C CYS A 544 3.27 5.97 22.56
N VAL A 545 4.32 5.25 22.19
CA VAL A 545 5.41 5.80 21.38
C VAL A 545 4.81 6.08 20.00
N ARG A 546 4.86 7.34 19.56
CA ARG A 546 4.22 7.76 18.31
C ARG A 546 5.19 8.29 17.27
N ASP A 547 5.00 7.90 16.01
CA ASP A 547 5.62 8.55 14.84
C ASP A 547 7.16 8.67 14.89
N VAL A 548 7.83 7.69 15.53
CA VAL A 548 9.30 7.61 15.61
C VAL A 548 9.85 6.56 14.63
N ARG A 549 11.07 6.75 14.13
CA ARG A 549 11.83 5.70 13.44
C ARG A 549 12.81 5.00 14.38
N VAL A 550 12.80 3.67 14.39
CA VAL A 550 13.64 2.84 15.27
C VAL A 550 14.51 1.92 14.41
N ASP A 551 15.82 2.20 14.38
CA ASP A 551 16.79 1.44 13.58
C ASP A 551 17.54 0.36 14.38
N VAL A 552 17.21 0.18 15.66
CA VAL A 552 17.81 -0.83 16.56
C VAL A 552 16.76 -1.85 17.00
N GLU A 553 17.21 -3.08 17.27
CA GLU A 553 16.31 -4.13 17.75
C GLU A 553 15.60 -3.70 19.05
N VAL A 554 14.29 -3.85 19.08
CA VAL A 554 13.46 -3.58 20.27
C VAL A 554 13.11 -4.91 20.92
N LYS A 555 13.46 -5.06 22.21
CA LYS A 555 13.05 -6.19 23.03
C LYS A 555 12.24 -5.68 24.21
N VAL A 556 10.93 -5.90 24.18
CA VAL A 556 10.06 -5.63 25.32
C VAL A 556 10.10 -6.84 26.25
N SER A 557 10.53 -6.61 27.50
CA SER A 557 10.62 -7.66 28.53
C SER A 557 10.32 -7.12 29.94
N PHE A 558 10.69 -7.89 30.98
CA PHE A 558 10.43 -7.69 32.42
C PHE A 558 10.29 -6.22 32.87
N GLY A 559 9.22 -5.94 33.62
CA GLY A 559 8.97 -4.64 34.25
C GLY A 559 7.90 -3.77 33.59
N THR A 560 7.37 -4.17 32.42
CA THR A 560 6.31 -3.46 31.70
C THR A 560 5.02 -4.28 31.62
N SER A 561 3.87 -3.64 31.87
CA SER A 561 2.52 -4.25 31.74
C SER A 561 1.77 -3.76 30.51
N VAL A 562 2.19 -2.63 29.92
CA VAL A 562 1.60 -1.99 28.74
C VAL A 562 2.70 -1.66 27.73
N VAL A 563 2.46 -2.02 26.47
CA VAL A 563 3.25 -1.62 25.31
C VAL A 563 2.30 -0.94 24.34
N CYS A 564 2.63 0.28 23.91
CA CYS A 564 1.88 0.94 22.85
C CYS A 564 2.82 1.63 21.85
N TYR A 565 2.68 1.30 20.56
CA TYR A 565 3.34 1.98 19.45
C TYR A 565 2.27 2.42 18.45
N VAL A 566 2.31 3.67 17.99
CA VAL A 566 1.36 4.20 17.00
C VAL A 566 2.11 4.96 15.91
N GLY A 567 2.00 4.60 14.63
CA GLY A 567 2.70 5.33 13.56
C GLY A 567 4.23 5.14 13.53
N VAL A 568 4.77 4.24 14.35
CA VAL A 568 6.23 4.02 14.48
C VAL A 568 6.77 3.19 13.31
N THR A 569 7.93 3.58 12.80
CA THR A 569 8.63 2.87 11.72
C THR A 569 9.82 2.10 12.27
N PHE A 570 9.83 0.77 12.14
CA PHE A 570 10.91 -0.10 12.58
C PHE A 570 11.77 -0.55 11.39
N ALA A 571 13.07 -0.27 11.44
CA ALA A 571 14.06 -0.80 10.48
C ALA A 571 14.87 -1.98 11.05
N ALA A 572 14.54 -2.42 12.27
CA ALA A 572 15.08 -3.61 12.91
C ALA A 572 13.96 -4.39 13.63
N ASP A 573 14.24 -5.64 13.98
CA ASP A 573 13.28 -6.55 14.62
C ASP A 573 12.67 -5.99 15.92
N VAL A 574 11.40 -6.30 16.14
CA VAL A 574 10.67 -6.01 17.38
C VAL A 574 10.22 -7.31 18.01
N VAL A 575 10.69 -7.59 19.22
CA VAL A 575 10.29 -8.77 20.01
C VAL A 575 9.50 -8.32 21.23
N VAL A 576 8.25 -8.74 21.28
CA VAL A 576 7.35 -8.58 22.43
C VAL A 576 7.19 -9.95 23.09
N ASP A 577 8.00 -10.20 24.12
CA ASP A 577 7.87 -11.39 24.96
C ASP A 577 6.78 -11.13 26.01
N VAL A 578 5.53 -11.44 25.61
CA VAL A 578 4.35 -11.26 26.44
C VAL A 578 4.47 -12.08 27.72
N ALA A 579 5.12 -13.25 27.70
CA ALA A 579 5.29 -14.08 28.89
C ALA A 579 6.22 -13.46 29.95
N SER A 580 7.17 -12.62 29.54
CA SER A 580 8.08 -11.90 30.43
C SER A 580 7.56 -10.56 30.99
N MET A 581 6.47 -10.02 30.43
CA MET A 581 5.84 -8.79 30.91
C MET A 581 5.30 -8.92 32.35
N SER A 582 5.17 -7.79 33.06
CA SER A 582 4.65 -7.75 34.43
C SER A 582 3.13 -7.50 34.47
N GLY A 583 2.48 -7.87 35.58
CA GLY A 583 1.05 -7.64 35.81
C GLY A 583 0.13 -8.78 35.38
N SER A 584 -1.08 -8.79 35.95
CA SER A 584 -2.13 -9.79 35.66
C SER A 584 -2.84 -9.54 34.34
N VAL A 585 -2.80 -8.31 33.82
CA VAL A 585 -3.31 -7.91 32.52
C VAL A 585 -2.17 -7.30 31.73
N ARG A 586 -1.83 -7.90 30.58
CA ARG A 586 -0.73 -7.46 29.72
C ARG A 586 -1.31 -6.90 28.43
N ASN A 587 -1.08 -5.62 28.19
CA ASN A 587 -1.67 -4.89 27.07
C ASN A 587 -0.58 -4.57 26.03
N VAL A 588 -0.77 -5.00 24.79
CA VAL A 588 0.15 -4.73 23.68
C VAL A 588 -0.65 -4.11 22.55
N THR A 589 -0.25 -2.92 22.10
CA THR A 589 -0.88 -2.23 20.97
C THR A 589 0.19 -1.75 19.99
N LEU A 590 0.10 -2.18 18.74
CA LEU A 590 0.85 -1.62 17.62
C LEU A 590 -0.17 -1.15 16.60
N ALA A 591 -0.33 0.17 16.42
CA ALA A 591 -1.30 0.75 15.50
C ALA A 591 -0.60 1.56 14.41
N ASN A 592 -0.91 1.35 13.13
CA ASN A 592 -0.34 2.10 12.01
C ASN A 592 1.21 2.09 11.96
N CYS A 593 1.85 1.04 12.48
CA CYS A 593 3.30 0.90 12.46
C CYS A 593 3.80 0.40 11.10
N SER A 594 5.04 0.74 10.73
CA SER A 594 5.68 0.31 9.47
C SER A 594 6.96 -0.49 9.74
N PHE A 595 7.23 -1.56 9.00
CA PHE A 595 8.45 -2.37 9.09
C PHE A 595 9.21 -2.36 7.77
N LEU A 596 10.48 -1.93 7.82
CA LEU A 596 11.36 -1.72 6.66
C LEU A 596 12.59 -2.64 6.71
N GLY A 597 13.25 -2.83 5.56
CA GLY A 597 14.59 -3.42 5.51
C GLY A 597 14.69 -4.87 6.01
N GLY A 598 13.60 -5.64 5.96
CA GLY A 598 13.55 -7.02 6.46
C GLY A 598 13.20 -7.15 7.96
N ALA A 599 12.95 -6.03 8.65
CA ALA A 599 12.54 -6.04 10.05
C ALA A 599 11.25 -6.85 10.26
N SER A 600 11.22 -7.66 11.32
CA SER A 600 10.05 -8.49 11.65
C SER A 600 9.53 -8.25 13.07
N LEU A 601 8.22 -8.42 13.25
CA LEU A 601 7.53 -8.36 14.53
C LEU A 601 7.35 -9.76 15.11
N TYR A 602 7.73 -9.97 16.37
CA TYR A 602 7.55 -11.22 17.10
C TYR A 602 6.70 -10.96 18.34
N VAL A 603 5.52 -11.58 18.43
CA VAL A 603 4.67 -11.58 19.62
C VAL A 603 4.65 -12.99 20.21
N VAL A 604 5.30 -13.14 21.36
CA VAL A 604 5.63 -14.45 21.93
C VAL A 604 4.93 -14.65 23.26
N GLY A 605 4.06 -15.66 23.34
CA GLY A 605 3.41 -16.11 24.56
C GLY A 605 4.22 -17.18 25.33
N TRP A 606 3.54 -17.93 26.19
CA TRP A 606 4.15 -18.90 27.11
C TRP A 606 4.49 -20.22 26.43
N ARG A 607 5.73 -20.70 26.60
CA ARG A 607 6.16 -22.02 26.11
C ARG A 607 5.51 -23.18 26.85
N SER A 608 5.27 -22.99 28.15
CA SER A 608 4.59 -23.94 29.04
C SER A 608 3.16 -23.50 29.35
N ASP A 609 2.41 -24.29 30.12
CA ASP A 609 1.05 -23.90 30.49
C ASP A 609 1.04 -22.55 31.25
N PRO A 610 0.20 -21.59 30.81
CA PRO A 610 0.18 -20.25 31.38
C PRO A 610 -0.35 -20.25 32.82
N PRO A 611 0.09 -19.31 33.68
CA PRO A 611 -0.41 -19.16 35.04
C PRO A 611 -1.91 -18.85 35.06
N ALA A 612 -2.62 -19.36 36.08
CA ALA A 612 -4.03 -19.05 36.28
C ALA A 612 -4.22 -17.60 36.75
N GLY A 613 -5.27 -16.93 36.25
CA GLY A 613 -5.63 -15.56 36.64
C GLY A 613 -4.92 -14.45 35.86
N GLU A 614 -4.08 -14.79 34.89
CA GLU A 614 -3.45 -13.83 33.97
C GLU A 614 -4.24 -13.71 32.65
N ARG A 615 -4.11 -12.59 31.94
CA ARG A 615 -4.66 -12.40 30.59
C ARG A 615 -3.79 -11.46 29.75
N ALA A 616 -3.79 -11.68 28.44
CA ALA A 616 -3.13 -10.82 27.47
C ALA A 616 -4.14 -10.24 26.47
N GLU A 617 -4.01 -8.95 26.17
CA GLU A 617 -4.77 -8.22 25.16
C GLU A 617 -3.76 -7.64 24.16
N VAL A 618 -3.68 -8.24 22.98
CA VAL A 618 -2.75 -7.86 21.92
C VAL A 618 -3.54 -7.34 20.72
N LEU A 619 -3.28 -6.11 20.31
CA LEU A 619 -3.85 -5.46 19.14
C LEU A 619 -2.74 -4.98 18.21
N ILE A 620 -2.65 -5.60 17.03
CA ILE A 620 -1.85 -5.16 15.90
C ILE A 620 -2.84 -4.63 14.87
N SER A 621 -2.88 -3.32 14.64
CA SER A 621 -3.85 -2.66 13.77
C SER A 621 -3.11 -1.81 12.74
N GLY A 622 -3.52 -1.78 11.47
CA GLY A 622 -2.90 -0.85 10.51
C GLY A 622 -1.42 -1.13 10.22
N LEU A 623 -0.90 -2.32 10.54
CA LEU A 623 0.52 -2.61 10.41
C LEU A 623 0.90 -2.75 8.94
N GLU A 624 1.95 -2.07 8.51
CA GLU A 624 2.50 -2.20 7.16
C GLU A 624 3.89 -2.85 7.23
N SER A 625 4.09 -3.98 6.55
CA SER A 625 5.39 -4.65 6.47
C SER A 625 5.77 -4.87 5.01
N ARG A 626 6.97 -4.44 4.61
CA ARG A 626 7.48 -4.55 3.24
C ARG A 626 8.90 -5.10 3.20
N SER A 627 9.37 -5.40 1.99
CA SER A 627 10.79 -5.72 1.71
C SER A 627 11.35 -6.95 2.45
N GLY A 628 10.50 -7.95 2.71
CA GLY A 628 10.92 -9.22 3.32
C GLY A 628 10.89 -9.24 4.86
N GLY A 629 10.23 -8.27 5.50
CA GLY A 629 9.81 -8.37 6.89
C GLY A 629 8.53 -9.19 7.06
N GLY A 630 8.24 -9.63 8.28
CA GLY A 630 7.00 -10.36 8.56
C GLY A 630 6.54 -10.25 10.02
N VAL A 631 5.45 -10.94 10.33
CA VAL A 631 4.82 -10.96 11.66
C VAL A 631 4.75 -12.40 12.15
N LEU A 632 5.22 -12.63 13.38
CA LEU A 632 5.17 -13.94 14.03
C LEU A 632 4.40 -13.86 15.34
N VAL A 633 3.37 -14.70 15.48
CA VAL A 633 2.63 -14.90 16.73
C VAL A 633 2.90 -16.32 17.23
N ALA A 634 3.38 -16.46 18.47
CA ALA A 634 3.83 -17.77 18.96
C ALA A 634 3.27 -18.18 20.33
N ASN A 635 3.23 -19.50 20.51
CA ASN A 635 3.01 -20.23 21.76
C ASN A 635 1.59 -20.07 22.38
N ARG A 636 1.49 -20.25 23.70
CA ARG A 636 0.22 -20.33 24.45
C ARG A 636 -0.13 -18.97 25.07
N TYR A 637 -1.44 -18.73 25.21
CA TYR A 637 -1.98 -17.54 25.89
C TYR A 637 -2.96 -17.96 27.01
N PRO A 638 -2.91 -17.32 28.20
CA PRO A 638 -3.81 -17.61 29.31
C PRO A 638 -5.30 -17.52 28.94
N PRO A 639 -6.20 -18.31 29.54
CA PRO A 639 -7.64 -18.23 29.27
C PRO A 639 -8.21 -16.82 29.39
N GLY A 640 -9.04 -16.42 28.44
CA GLY A 640 -9.60 -15.07 28.34
C GLY A 640 -8.73 -14.08 27.57
N SER A 641 -7.55 -14.48 27.08
CA SER A 641 -6.67 -13.62 26.27
C SER A 641 -7.20 -13.43 24.85
N ARG A 642 -6.87 -12.28 24.25
CA ARG A 642 -7.22 -11.92 22.87
C ARG A 642 -5.99 -11.42 22.13
N VAL A 643 -5.75 -11.99 20.96
CA VAL A 643 -4.69 -11.55 20.03
C VAL A 643 -5.35 -11.20 18.72
N THR A 644 -5.20 -9.96 18.26
CA THR A 644 -5.88 -9.43 17.08
C THR A 644 -4.86 -8.81 16.14
N VAL A 645 -4.81 -9.30 14.89
CA VAL A 645 -4.12 -8.67 13.77
C VAL A 645 -5.20 -8.15 12.83
N VAL A 646 -5.35 -6.84 12.73
CA VAL A 646 -6.45 -6.21 12.00
C VAL A 646 -5.98 -5.07 11.09
N ASP A 647 -6.70 -4.83 10.00
CA ASP A 647 -6.46 -3.67 9.10
C ASP A 647 -5.01 -3.55 8.60
N SER A 648 -4.29 -4.67 8.49
CA SER A 648 -2.84 -4.68 8.24
C SER A 648 -2.49 -5.07 6.80
N VAL A 649 -1.34 -4.63 6.28
CA VAL A 649 -0.83 -4.93 4.94
C VAL A 649 0.57 -5.54 5.05
N LEU A 650 0.70 -6.82 4.71
CA LEU A 650 1.94 -7.58 4.84
C LEU A 650 2.42 -8.05 3.47
N ILE A 651 3.50 -7.47 2.96
CA ILE A 651 4.03 -7.73 1.62
C ILE A 651 5.44 -8.32 1.70
N ALA A 652 5.59 -9.56 1.25
CA ALA A 652 6.89 -10.22 1.11
C ALA A 652 7.30 -10.35 -0.36
N GLU A 653 8.26 -9.53 -0.75
CA GLU A 653 8.87 -9.52 -2.09
C GLU A 653 10.03 -10.52 -2.22
N LYS A 654 10.64 -10.85 -1.09
CA LYS A 654 11.72 -11.80 -0.92
C LYS A 654 11.36 -12.71 0.25
N ARG A 655 12.08 -13.83 0.37
CA ARG A 655 11.95 -14.72 1.54
C ARG A 655 12.14 -13.90 2.82
N VAL A 656 11.12 -13.92 3.68
CA VAL A 656 11.17 -13.46 5.06
C VAL A 656 12.03 -14.44 5.85
N ALA A 657 13.10 -13.92 6.45
CA ALA A 657 14.01 -14.69 7.30
C ALA A 657 13.67 -14.40 8.77
N TYR A 658 12.93 -15.31 9.40
CA TYR A 658 12.73 -15.27 10.85
C TYR A 658 13.94 -15.86 11.57
N ARG A 659 14.06 -15.58 12.87
CA ARG A 659 15.14 -16.12 13.73
C ARG A 659 15.16 -17.66 13.72
N ASP A 660 16.38 -18.22 13.65
CA ASP A 660 16.63 -19.67 13.69
C ASP A 660 16.01 -20.38 14.92
N ALA A 661 15.76 -19.64 16.01
CA ALA A 661 15.15 -20.15 17.23
C ALA A 661 13.73 -20.73 17.06
N TYR A 662 13.05 -20.46 15.94
CA TYR A 662 11.72 -20.96 15.63
C TYR A 662 11.71 -22.15 14.67
N ASP A 663 12.89 -22.66 14.27
CA ASP A 663 13.06 -23.89 13.46
C ASP A 663 12.11 -23.99 12.25
N LEU A 664 11.97 -22.89 11.51
CA LEU A 664 11.11 -22.84 10.32
C LEU A 664 11.74 -23.53 9.11
N GLY A 665 12.99 -23.99 9.22
CA GLY A 665 13.76 -24.54 8.11
C GLY A 665 13.81 -23.57 6.92
N ASP A 666 13.48 -24.08 5.73
CA ASP A 666 13.42 -23.28 4.49
C ASP A 666 12.07 -22.57 4.27
N ALA A 667 11.12 -22.68 5.21
CA ALA A 667 9.79 -22.10 5.08
C ALA A 667 9.82 -20.59 5.30
N SER A 668 9.07 -19.85 4.47
CA SER A 668 9.06 -18.39 4.51
C SER A 668 7.64 -17.84 4.28
N ALA A 669 7.18 -16.97 5.18
CA ALA A 669 5.82 -16.42 5.12
C ALA A 669 5.70 -14.99 5.67
N CYS A 670 4.73 -14.23 5.17
CA CYS A 670 4.43 -12.88 5.66
C CYS A 670 3.91 -12.88 7.10
N LEU A 671 3.03 -13.84 7.42
CA LEU A 671 2.46 -14.03 8.75
C LEU A 671 2.68 -15.47 9.21
N VAL A 672 3.38 -15.65 10.32
CA VAL A 672 3.66 -16.95 10.93
C VAL A 672 2.91 -17.08 12.25
N VAL A 673 2.23 -18.21 12.43
CA VAL A 673 1.58 -18.61 13.68
C VAL A 673 2.24 -19.89 14.18
N HIS A 674 3.03 -19.80 15.23
CA HIS A 674 3.97 -20.86 15.62
C HIS A 674 3.60 -21.50 16.97
N ASN A 675 3.37 -22.81 17.00
CA ASN A 675 3.03 -23.60 18.19
C ASN A 675 1.87 -23.02 19.01
N VAL A 676 0.83 -22.53 18.33
CA VAL A 676 -0.27 -21.83 19.00
C VAL A 676 -1.30 -22.81 19.58
N ASN A 677 -1.51 -22.71 20.89
CA ASN A 677 -2.55 -23.43 21.62
C ASN A 677 -3.45 -22.42 22.36
N LEU A 678 -4.71 -22.40 21.98
CA LEU A 678 -5.73 -21.45 22.45
C LEU A 678 -6.71 -22.18 23.37
N THR A 679 -6.48 -22.09 24.68
CA THR A 679 -7.37 -22.65 25.71
C THR A 679 -8.21 -21.54 26.30
N GLY A 680 -9.47 -21.41 25.86
CA GLY A 680 -10.34 -20.30 26.25
C GLY A 680 -9.85 -18.92 25.78
N SER A 681 -8.97 -18.87 24.77
CA SER A 681 -8.35 -17.66 24.22
C SER A 681 -8.72 -17.50 22.75
N VAL A 682 -8.64 -16.28 22.23
CA VAL A 682 -9.07 -15.95 20.86
C VAL A 682 -7.92 -15.33 20.06
N LEU A 683 -7.61 -15.89 18.90
CA LEU A 683 -6.75 -15.29 17.88
C LEU A 683 -7.62 -14.84 16.70
N THR A 684 -7.54 -13.57 16.34
CA THR A 684 -8.31 -12.99 15.23
C THR A 684 -7.36 -12.34 14.23
N ILE A 685 -7.48 -12.73 12.96
CA ILE A 685 -6.82 -12.11 11.82
C ILE A 685 -7.95 -11.53 10.97
N ALA A 686 -8.08 -10.22 10.93
CA ALA A 686 -9.22 -9.59 10.27
C ALA A 686 -8.83 -8.43 9.34
N ARG A 687 -9.53 -8.25 8.21
CA ARG A 687 -9.27 -7.14 7.26
C ARG A 687 -7.78 -6.94 6.94
N THR A 688 -7.04 -8.04 6.88
CA THR A 688 -5.59 -8.01 6.66
C THR A 688 -5.33 -8.42 5.22
N HIS A 689 -4.49 -7.68 4.51
CA HIS A 689 -4.03 -7.99 3.17
C HIS A 689 -2.62 -8.57 3.24
N VAL A 690 -2.46 -9.80 2.77
CA VAL A 690 -1.18 -10.53 2.75
C VAL A 690 -0.81 -10.83 1.31
N ALA A 691 0.39 -10.43 0.89
CA ALA A 691 0.85 -10.69 -0.46
C ALA A 691 2.29 -11.17 -0.47
N ALA A 692 2.52 -12.38 -0.99
CA ALA A 692 3.84 -12.99 -1.08
C ALA A 692 4.18 -13.30 -2.55
N VAL A 693 5.05 -12.48 -3.13
CA VAL A 693 5.23 -12.39 -4.60
C VAL A 693 6.48 -13.10 -5.13
N PHE A 694 6.98 -14.08 -4.38
CA PHE A 694 8.11 -14.93 -4.78
C PHE A 694 7.69 -16.40 -4.90
N ARG A 695 8.49 -17.20 -5.60
CA ARG A 695 8.20 -18.62 -5.84
C ARG A 695 8.21 -19.43 -4.54
N ASP A 696 7.29 -20.38 -4.41
CA ASP A 696 7.09 -21.21 -3.21
C ASP A 696 6.74 -20.41 -1.94
N ALA A 697 6.27 -19.17 -2.10
CA ALA A 697 5.90 -18.34 -0.97
C ALA A 697 4.70 -18.90 -0.22
N VAL A 698 4.67 -18.68 1.09
CA VAL A 698 3.48 -18.92 1.91
C VAL A 698 2.95 -17.56 2.38
N GLY A 699 1.65 -17.29 2.21
CA GLY A 699 1.06 -16.06 2.72
C GLY A 699 1.00 -16.08 4.25
N VAL A 700 0.22 -17.03 4.77
CA VAL A 700 0.05 -17.30 6.20
C VAL A 700 0.49 -18.74 6.50
N LEU A 701 1.43 -18.89 7.43
CA LEU A 701 2.00 -20.19 7.80
C LEU A 701 1.72 -20.52 9.26
N PHE A 702 1.03 -21.61 9.51
CA PHE A 702 0.89 -22.20 10.84
C PHE A 702 1.91 -23.33 10.99
N VAL A 703 2.81 -23.24 11.97
CA VAL A 703 3.84 -24.26 12.24
C VAL A 703 3.60 -24.90 13.60
N GLY A 704 3.72 -26.22 13.67
CA GLY A 704 3.47 -27.00 14.88
C GLY A 704 1.99 -27.30 15.15
N GLY A 705 1.12 -26.95 14.21
CA GLY A 705 -0.32 -27.15 14.28
C GLY A 705 -1.08 -26.10 15.09
N VAL A 706 -2.40 -26.23 15.12
CA VAL A 706 -3.32 -25.35 15.85
C VAL A 706 -4.16 -26.19 16.80
N ALA A 707 -4.08 -25.92 18.09
CA ALA A 707 -4.89 -26.58 19.10
C ALA A 707 -5.81 -25.57 19.79
N LEU A 708 -7.11 -25.87 19.83
CA LEU A 708 -8.13 -25.08 20.51
C LEU A 708 -8.91 -25.96 21.49
N SER A 709 -9.06 -25.48 22.71
CA SER A 709 -9.84 -26.16 23.74
C SER A 709 -10.61 -25.18 24.61
N SER A 710 -11.61 -25.68 25.34
CA SER A 710 -12.33 -24.91 26.37
C SER A 710 -12.87 -23.57 25.85
N ARG A 711 -13.57 -23.57 24.71
CA ARG A 711 -14.06 -22.37 24.01
C ARG A 711 -12.96 -21.46 23.45
N GLY A 712 -11.85 -22.03 22.98
CA GLY A 712 -10.84 -21.31 22.19
C GLY A 712 -11.33 -21.01 20.78
N ALA A 713 -10.84 -19.93 20.17
CA ALA A 713 -11.24 -19.59 18.80
C ALA A 713 -10.10 -19.03 17.93
N LEU A 714 -10.07 -19.45 16.67
CA LEU A 714 -9.30 -18.86 15.59
C LEU A 714 -10.27 -18.28 14.56
N TYR A 715 -10.28 -16.95 14.45
CA TYR A 715 -11.09 -16.20 13.51
C TYR A 715 -10.22 -15.60 12.42
N VAL A 716 -10.54 -15.92 11.17
CA VAL A 716 -9.96 -15.30 9.97
C VAL A 716 -11.10 -14.62 9.23
N ASP A 717 -11.20 -13.30 9.32
CA ASP A 717 -12.35 -12.50 8.85
C ASP A 717 -11.93 -11.46 7.82
N ARG A 718 -12.39 -11.54 6.57
CA ARG A 718 -11.95 -10.64 5.49
C ARG A 718 -10.42 -10.62 5.32
N LEU A 719 -9.79 -11.79 5.37
CA LEU A 719 -8.39 -11.94 5.00
C LEU A 719 -8.29 -11.94 3.48
N ALA A 720 -7.47 -11.08 2.89
CA ALA A 720 -7.13 -11.12 1.48
C ALA A 720 -5.70 -11.66 1.34
N VAL A 721 -5.51 -12.79 0.65
CA VAL A 721 -4.17 -13.37 0.44
C VAL A 721 -3.87 -13.54 -1.03
N GLN A 722 -2.75 -13.00 -1.49
CA GLN A 722 -2.20 -13.22 -2.82
C GLN A 722 -0.85 -13.92 -2.72
N THR A 723 -0.63 -14.97 -3.51
CA THR A 723 0.70 -15.57 -3.63
C THR A 723 1.10 -15.74 -5.09
N ALA A 724 2.40 -15.92 -5.35
CA ALA A 724 2.90 -16.27 -6.69
C ALA A 724 2.77 -17.78 -6.96
N LEU A 725 1.53 -18.29 -6.96
CA LEU A 725 1.20 -19.73 -7.05
C LEU A 725 1.80 -20.54 -5.89
N GLY A 726 1.91 -19.90 -4.73
CA GLY A 726 2.36 -20.50 -3.49
C GLY A 726 1.18 -20.99 -2.63
N LEU A 727 1.40 -21.24 -1.35
CA LEU A 727 0.31 -21.59 -0.43
C LEU A 727 -0.23 -20.31 0.21
N CYS A 728 -1.50 -19.99 0.04
CA CYS A 728 -2.04 -18.79 0.69
C CYS A 728 -2.12 -18.98 2.21
N VAL A 729 -2.67 -20.11 2.66
CA VAL A 729 -2.62 -20.56 4.05
C VAL A 729 -2.07 -21.98 4.09
N SER A 730 -0.96 -22.21 4.79
CA SER A 730 -0.43 -23.55 5.05
C SER A 730 -0.41 -23.84 6.53
N VAL A 731 -0.91 -25.02 6.92
CA VAL A 731 -0.81 -25.56 8.27
C VAL A 731 0.12 -26.76 8.24
N GLU A 732 1.37 -26.52 8.65
CA GLU A 732 2.40 -27.52 8.86
C GLU A 732 2.23 -28.12 10.26
N GLY A 733 1.29 -29.06 10.36
CA GLY A 733 0.84 -29.70 11.58
C GLY A 733 -0.64 -30.06 11.52
N GLY A 734 -1.20 -30.52 12.64
CA GLY A 734 -2.64 -30.85 12.74
C GLY A 734 -3.49 -29.67 13.23
N VAL A 735 -4.80 -29.77 13.03
CA VAL A 735 -5.79 -28.86 13.62
C VAL A 735 -6.63 -29.66 14.62
N ALA A 736 -6.62 -29.28 15.89
CA ALA A 736 -7.41 -29.92 16.93
C ALA A 736 -8.35 -28.90 17.58
N ALA A 737 -9.66 -29.11 17.53
CA ALA A 737 -10.64 -28.23 18.17
C ALA A 737 -11.55 -29.05 19.09
N SER A 738 -11.61 -28.66 20.37
CA SER A 738 -12.38 -29.39 21.40
C SER A 738 -13.12 -28.48 22.36
N GLY A 739 -14.15 -29.01 23.04
CA GLY A 739 -14.82 -28.30 24.14
C GLY A 739 -15.51 -27.01 23.74
N GLY A 740 -16.27 -27.03 22.63
CA GLY A 740 -16.99 -25.86 22.12
C GLY A 740 -16.07 -24.81 21.50
N SER A 741 -14.99 -25.22 20.83
CA SER A 741 -14.05 -24.32 20.15
C SER A 741 -14.43 -24.06 18.69
N VAL A 742 -13.84 -23.02 18.08
CA VAL A 742 -14.18 -22.61 16.70
C VAL A 742 -12.92 -22.30 15.87
N VAL A 743 -12.87 -22.82 14.64
CA VAL A 743 -11.98 -22.32 13.59
C VAL A 743 -12.86 -21.80 12.46
N ALA A 744 -12.78 -20.51 12.14
CA ALA A 744 -13.64 -19.90 11.15
C ALA A 744 -12.87 -19.04 10.16
N PHE A 745 -13.06 -19.29 8.87
CA PHE A 745 -12.71 -18.38 7.78
C PHE A 745 -14.00 -17.77 7.25
N VAL A 746 -14.08 -16.45 7.29
CA VAL A 746 -15.29 -15.69 6.96
C VAL A 746 -14.93 -14.57 5.99
N ASP A 747 -15.71 -14.40 4.93
CA ASP A 747 -15.60 -13.29 3.96
C ASP A 747 -14.18 -13.10 3.41
N SER A 748 -13.38 -14.17 3.31
CA SER A 748 -11.96 -14.11 2.96
C SER A 748 -11.73 -14.36 1.47
N GLU A 749 -10.73 -13.69 0.89
CA GLU A 749 -10.40 -13.73 -0.53
C GLU A 749 -8.99 -14.30 -0.74
N PHE A 750 -8.86 -15.32 -1.58
CA PHE A 750 -7.59 -16.00 -1.84
C PHE A 750 -7.32 -15.96 -3.34
N LEU A 751 -6.19 -15.39 -3.74
CA LEU A 751 -5.87 -15.11 -5.14
C LEU A 751 -4.54 -15.75 -5.56
N LEU A 752 -4.56 -16.41 -6.72
CA LEU A 752 -3.36 -16.98 -7.37
C LEU A 752 -2.57 -17.92 -6.45
N CYS A 753 -3.28 -18.68 -5.62
CA CYS A 753 -2.69 -19.66 -4.73
C CYS A 753 -2.61 -21.02 -5.43
N LYS A 754 -1.59 -21.82 -5.13
CA LYS A 754 -1.67 -23.26 -5.40
C LYS A 754 -2.81 -23.91 -4.63
N HIS A 755 -2.83 -23.69 -3.32
CA HIS A 755 -3.96 -23.99 -2.45
C HIS A 755 -4.31 -22.75 -1.64
N ALA A 756 -5.61 -22.45 -1.50
CA ALA A 756 -6.04 -21.35 -0.63
C ALA A 756 -5.81 -21.71 0.84
N VAL A 757 -6.23 -22.91 1.26
CA VAL A 757 -5.98 -23.47 2.59
C VAL A 757 -5.47 -24.90 2.46
N SER A 758 -4.26 -25.16 2.96
CA SER A 758 -3.64 -26.48 2.98
C SER A 758 -3.34 -26.90 4.42
N VAL A 759 -3.74 -28.12 4.80
CA VAL A 759 -3.45 -28.70 6.12
C VAL A 759 -2.74 -30.03 5.94
N ARG A 760 -1.50 -30.12 6.46
CA ARG A 760 -0.66 -31.32 6.31
C ARG A 760 -0.94 -32.41 7.33
N GLY A 761 -1.28 -32.05 8.57
CA GLY A 761 -1.56 -32.98 9.67
C GLY A 761 -3.04 -33.31 9.82
N ALA A 762 -3.36 -34.13 10.82
CA ALA A 762 -4.73 -34.58 11.09
C ALA A 762 -5.61 -33.43 11.58
N VAL A 763 -6.87 -33.41 11.12
CA VAL A 763 -7.91 -32.50 11.62
C VAL A 763 -8.83 -33.29 12.56
N SER A 764 -8.88 -32.90 13.82
CA SER A 764 -9.68 -33.57 14.86
C SER A 764 -10.61 -32.55 15.54
N VAL A 765 -11.92 -32.73 15.36
CA VAL A 765 -12.95 -31.82 15.89
C VAL A 765 -13.86 -32.60 16.82
N SER A 766 -13.97 -32.16 18.07
CA SER A 766 -14.80 -32.80 19.11
C SER A 766 -15.69 -31.78 19.83
N GLY A 767 -17.02 -31.93 19.71
CA GLY A 767 -18.00 -30.97 20.20
C GLY A 767 -17.69 -29.52 19.83
N SER A 768 -17.18 -29.30 18.61
CA SER A 768 -16.62 -28.01 18.14
C SER A 768 -16.96 -27.79 16.67
N ALA A 769 -16.63 -26.61 16.13
CA ALA A 769 -16.98 -26.24 14.75
C ALA A 769 -15.78 -25.75 13.92
N VAL A 770 -15.74 -26.18 12.66
CA VAL A 770 -14.88 -25.60 11.61
C VAL A 770 -15.79 -25.00 10.56
N ALA A 771 -15.60 -23.72 10.23
CA ALA A 771 -16.48 -22.98 9.32
C ALA A 771 -15.68 -22.27 8.21
N LEU A 772 -16.13 -22.41 6.98
CA LEU A 772 -15.67 -21.70 5.79
C LEU A 772 -16.89 -20.99 5.20
N VAL A 773 -16.98 -19.66 5.35
CA VAL A 773 -18.21 -18.92 5.09
C VAL A 773 -17.94 -17.71 4.19
N ARG A 774 -18.66 -17.62 3.06
CA ARG A 774 -18.55 -16.52 2.08
C ARG A 774 -17.14 -16.21 1.62
N SER A 775 -16.28 -17.23 1.51
CA SER A 775 -14.92 -17.05 1.03
C SER A 775 -14.82 -17.25 -0.49
N ASP A 776 -14.02 -16.42 -1.14
CA ASP A 776 -13.75 -16.47 -2.57
C ASP A 776 -12.34 -17.07 -2.81
N PHE A 777 -12.29 -18.20 -3.51
CA PHE A 777 -11.08 -18.90 -3.92
C PHE A 777 -10.85 -18.65 -5.42
N LEU A 778 -10.00 -17.68 -5.72
CA LEU A 778 -9.84 -17.07 -7.02
C LEU A 778 -8.52 -17.51 -7.69
N SER A 779 -8.63 -18.10 -8.87
CA SER A 779 -7.54 -18.61 -9.71
C SER A 779 -6.60 -19.55 -8.96
N THR A 780 -7.14 -20.47 -8.16
CA THR A 780 -6.31 -21.48 -7.48
C THR A 780 -5.81 -22.54 -8.47
N GLU A 781 -4.51 -22.87 -8.41
CA GLU A 781 -3.90 -23.84 -9.34
C GLU A 781 -4.36 -25.28 -9.07
N ASP A 782 -4.46 -25.68 -7.81
CA ASP A 782 -4.98 -26.99 -7.43
C ASP A 782 -6.30 -26.78 -6.65
N TYR A 783 -6.41 -27.35 -5.44
CA TYR A 783 -7.61 -27.32 -4.62
C TYR A 783 -7.73 -26.02 -3.83
N ALA A 784 -8.95 -25.50 -3.64
CA ALA A 784 -9.17 -24.39 -2.69
C ALA A 784 -8.81 -24.82 -1.26
N VAL A 785 -9.36 -25.94 -0.79
CA VAL A 785 -9.04 -26.50 0.53
C VAL A 785 -8.48 -27.91 0.38
N ALA A 786 -7.29 -28.16 0.93
CA ALA A 786 -6.62 -29.46 0.86
C ALA A 786 -6.27 -29.99 2.25
N PHE A 787 -6.78 -31.17 2.60
CA PHE A 787 -6.41 -31.94 3.77
C PHE A 787 -5.54 -33.13 3.36
N TYR A 788 -4.28 -33.15 3.74
CA TYR A 788 -3.37 -34.25 3.38
C TYR A 788 -3.38 -35.42 4.36
N SER A 789 -4.13 -35.31 5.46
CA SER A 789 -4.27 -36.35 6.47
C SER A 789 -5.75 -36.67 6.76
N THR A 790 -6.03 -37.38 7.84
CA THR A 790 -7.39 -37.73 8.25
C THR A 790 -8.15 -36.52 8.81
N VAL A 791 -9.44 -36.46 8.52
CA VAL A 791 -10.37 -35.49 9.11
C VAL A 791 -11.39 -36.27 9.94
N SER A 792 -11.46 -36.01 11.24
CA SER A 792 -12.33 -36.72 12.19
C SER A 792 -13.23 -35.74 12.93
N LEU A 793 -14.54 -35.98 12.86
CA LEU A 793 -15.57 -35.19 13.54
C LEU A 793 -16.36 -36.08 14.50
N VAL A 794 -16.33 -35.75 15.80
CA VAL A 794 -17.02 -36.52 16.85
C VAL A 794 -17.79 -35.62 17.82
N GLY A 795 -18.75 -36.20 18.53
CA GLY A 795 -19.41 -35.55 19.67
C GLY A 795 -20.23 -34.31 19.31
N GLY A 796 -21.00 -34.34 18.22
CA GLY A 796 -21.81 -33.21 17.78
C GLY A 796 -21.01 -32.10 17.07
N SER A 797 -19.87 -32.45 16.48
CA SER A 797 -19.04 -31.48 15.76
C SER A 797 -19.64 -31.10 14.41
N MET A 798 -19.19 -29.97 13.85
CA MET A 798 -19.61 -29.51 12.54
C MET A 798 -18.45 -29.05 11.66
N LEU A 799 -18.46 -29.46 10.40
CA LEU A 799 -17.73 -28.80 9.31
C LEU A 799 -18.75 -28.12 8.42
N LEU A 800 -18.72 -26.78 8.38
CA LEU A 800 -19.65 -25.95 7.61
C LEU A 800 -18.91 -25.25 6.47
N ALA A 801 -19.28 -25.53 5.23
CA ALA A 801 -18.88 -24.75 4.05
C ALA A 801 -20.12 -24.04 3.50
N LYS A 802 -20.20 -22.71 3.66
CA LYS A 802 -21.40 -21.93 3.34
C LYS A 802 -21.08 -20.73 2.44
N GLY A 803 -21.65 -20.69 1.24
CA GLY A 803 -21.58 -19.53 0.36
C GLY A 803 -20.21 -19.26 -0.26
N ASN A 804 -19.33 -20.26 -0.34
CA ASN A 804 -17.99 -20.08 -0.90
C ASN A 804 -18.00 -20.16 -2.44
N VAL A 805 -17.07 -19.48 -3.10
CA VAL A 805 -16.89 -19.52 -4.56
C VAL A 805 -15.50 -20.07 -4.89
N HIS A 806 -15.41 -20.99 -5.85
CA HIS A 806 -14.15 -21.55 -6.35
C HIS A 806 -14.13 -21.51 -7.88
N ASP A 807 -13.37 -20.58 -8.45
CA ASP A 807 -13.24 -20.42 -9.91
C ASP A 807 -11.99 -21.10 -10.50
N GLY A 808 -11.30 -21.94 -9.71
CA GLY A 808 -10.23 -22.79 -10.21
C GLY A 808 -10.74 -23.81 -11.23
N VAL A 809 -9.98 -24.01 -12.31
CA VAL A 809 -10.36 -24.88 -13.44
C VAL A 809 -9.65 -26.24 -13.46
N LEU A 810 -8.61 -26.42 -12.63
CA LEU A 810 -7.76 -27.61 -12.66
C LEU A 810 -8.20 -28.71 -11.68
N ARG A 811 -8.71 -28.33 -10.51
CA ARG A 811 -9.06 -29.26 -9.42
C ARG A 811 -10.30 -28.83 -8.63
N GLU A 812 -10.89 -29.77 -7.91
CA GLU A 812 -12.10 -29.61 -7.10
C GLU A 812 -11.93 -28.59 -5.95
N MET A 813 -13.04 -28.12 -5.38
CA MET A 813 -13.02 -27.12 -4.30
C MET A 813 -12.38 -27.67 -3.02
N LEU A 814 -12.71 -28.90 -2.61
CA LEU A 814 -12.19 -29.50 -1.39
C LEU A 814 -11.62 -30.89 -1.63
N TYR A 815 -10.40 -31.10 -1.19
CA TYR A 815 -9.67 -32.35 -1.28
C TYR A 815 -9.32 -32.89 0.11
N ALA A 816 -9.49 -34.19 0.31
CA ALA A 816 -8.93 -34.89 1.45
C ALA A 816 -8.24 -36.18 1.00
N ALA A 817 -6.93 -36.27 1.23
CA ALA A 817 -6.14 -37.46 0.94
C ALA A 817 -6.46 -38.62 1.90
N GLY A 818 -6.71 -38.30 3.18
CA GLY A 818 -7.11 -39.26 4.19
C GLY A 818 -8.62 -39.49 4.23
N ALA A 819 -9.04 -40.47 5.04
CA ALA A 819 -10.46 -40.69 5.31
C ALA A 819 -11.06 -39.50 6.07
N VAL A 820 -12.23 -39.06 5.63
CA VAL A 820 -13.07 -38.11 6.34
C VAL A 820 -14.11 -38.90 7.12
N THR A 821 -14.00 -38.92 8.45
CA THR A 821 -14.88 -39.66 9.35
C THR A 821 -15.78 -38.72 10.14
N ALA A 822 -17.05 -39.07 10.23
CA ALA A 822 -17.99 -38.40 11.12
C ALA A 822 -18.75 -39.42 11.96
N ALA A 823 -18.85 -39.15 13.27
CA ALA A 823 -19.63 -39.92 14.23
C ALA A 823 -20.47 -38.97 15.10
N GLY A 824 -21.80 -39.11 15.01
CA GLY A 824 -22.72 -38.19 15.71
C GLY A 824 -22.47 -36.72 15.37
N SER A 825 -22.00 -36.41 14.15
CA SER A 825 -21.48 -35.09 13.73
C SER A 825 -21.98 -34.74 12.33
N THR A 826 -21.89 -33.45 11.95
CA THR A 826 -22.48 -32.94 10.70
C THR A 826 -21.42 -32.38 9.77
N LEU A 827 -21.45 -32.79 8.49
CA LEU A 827 -20.81 -32.08 7.40
C LEU A 827 -21.90 -31.33 6.63
N SER A 828 -21.77 -30.01 6.51
CA SER A 828 -22.76 -29.20 5.82
C SER A 828 -22.14 -28.36 4.71
N PHE A 829 -22.70 -28.45 3.51
CA PHE A 829 -22.29 -27.69 2.34
C PHE A 829 -23.48 -26.96 1.75
N VAL A 830 -23.45 -25.62 1.80
CA VAL A 830 -24.61 -24.81 1.46
C VAL A 830 -24.23 -23.64 0.57
N ARG A 831 -24.92 -23.44 -0.55
CA ARG A 831 -24.74 -22.29 -1.45
C ARG A 831 -23.32 -22.08 -1.97
N ASN A 832 -22.48 -23.11 -1.96
CA ASN A 832 -21.13 -23.03 -2.52
C ASN A 832 -21.20 -23.10 -4.06
N ARG A 833 -20.28 -22.45 -4.78
CA ARG A 833 -20.24 -22.44 -6.25
C ARG A 833 -18.86 -22.87 -6.74
N ALA A 834 -18.80 -23.82 -7.65
CA ALA A 834 -17.58 -24.30 -8.28
C ALA A 834 -17.72 -24.40 -9.81
N LEU A 835 -16.64 -24.11 -10.56
CA LEU A 835 -16.64 -24.23 -12.02
C LEU A 835 -16.68 -25.68 -12.48
N LEU A 836 -16.00 -26.57 -11.76
CA LEU A 836 -15.97 -27.98 -12.13
C LEU A 836 -17.28 -28.69 -11.78
N PRO A 837 -17.70 -29.71 -12.56
CA PRO A 837 -18.85 -30.55 -12.22
C PRO A 837 -18.66 -31.34 -10.92
N ARG A 838 -17.40 -31.61 -10.52
CA ARG A 838 -17.03 -32.23 -9.25
C ARG A 838 -16.63 -31.14 -8.25
N MET A 839 -17.17 -31.20 -7.04
CA MET A 839 -16.86 -30.22 -6.00
C MET A 839 -15.88 -30.75 -4.95
N LEU A 840 -15.90 -32.07 -4.73
CA LEU A 840 -15.11 -32.72 -3.69
C LEU A 840 -14.24 -33.82 -4.29
N SER A 841 -13.08 -34.07 -3.68
CA SER A 841 -12.24 -35.23 -3.94
C SER A 841 -11.77 -35.82 -2.62
N LEU A 842 -12.60 -36.67 -2.01
CA LEU A 842 -12.33 -37.27 -0.70
C LEU A 842 -13.02 -38.63 -0.51
N SER A 843 -12.49 -39.43 0.42
CA SER A 843 -13.11 -40.69 0.86
C SER A 843 -13.91 -40.46 2.14
N LEU A 844 -15.24 -40.40 2.02
CA LEU A 844 -16.14 -40.14 3.14
C LEU A 844 -16.60 -41.45 3.83
N SER A 845 -16.44 -41.53 5.14
CA SER A 845 -16.95 -42.63 5.97
C SER A 845 -17.88 -42.08 7.06
N LEU A 846 -19.18 -42.29 6.87
CA LEU A 846 -20.23 -41.88 7.81
C LEU A 846 -20.62 -43.05 8.71
N SER A 847 -20.46 -42.89 10.02
CA SER A 847 -20.92 -43.85 11.03
C SER A 847 -22.33 -43.53 11.53
N ALA A 848 -22.92 -44.38 12.37
CA ALA A 848 -24.28 -44.20 12.86
C ALA A 848 -24.46 -42.83 13.56
N GLY A 849 -25.47 -42.06 13.14
CA GLY A 849 -25.76 -40.72 13.65
C GLY A 849 -24.95 -39.57 13.01
N ALA A 850 -24.13 -39.84 11.98
CA ALA A 850 -23.49 -38.78 11.19
C ALA A 850 -24.41 -38.28 10.08
N HIS A 851 -24.36 -36.97 9.82
CA HIS A 851 -25.18 -36.30 8.81
C HIS A 851 -24.32 -35.61 7.77
N LEU A 852 -24.63 -35.83 6.49
CA LEU A 852 -24.11 -35.06 5.37
C LEU A 852 -25.25 -34.24 4.78
N ARG A 853 -25.24 -32.93 5.05
CA ARG A 853 -26.33 -32.01 4.70
C ARG A 853 -25.90 -31.08 3.58
N VAL A 854 -26.76 -30.92 2.58
CA VAL A 854 -26.45 -30.12 1.40
C VAL A 854 -27.65 -29.28 0.95
N ALA A 855 -27.38 -28.05 0.48
CA ALA A 855 -28.41 -27.18 -0.08
C ALA A 855 -27.85 -26.15 -1.07
N CYS A 856 -28.49 -25.97 -2.23
CA CYS A 856 -28.17 -24.94 -3.23
C CYS A 856 -26.72 -24.80 -3.70
N ASN A 857 -25.92 -25.86 -3.69
CA ASN A 857 -24.57 -25.76 -4.24
C ASN A 857 -24.64 -25.72 -5.77
N GLY A 858 -23.74 -24.96 -6.40
CA GLY A 858 -23.57 -24.91 -7.84
C GLY A 858 -22.27 -25.61 -8.25
N ALA A 859 -22.35 -26.50 -9.24
CA ALA A 859 -21.20 -27.22 -9.79
C ALA A 859 -21.34 -27.34 -11.30
N GLY A 860 -20.29 -27.06 -12.08
CA GLY A 860 -20.36 -27.18 -13.54
C GLY A 860 -21.34 -26.20 -14.19
N GLY A 861 -21.57 -25.03 -13.58
CA GLY A 861 -22.51 -24.03 -14.08
C GLY A 861 -24.00 -24.34 -13.83
N ARG A 862 -24.34 -25.39 -13.07
CA ARG A 862 -25.72 -25.73 -12.68
C ARG A 862 -25.89 -25.74 -11.16
N VAL A 863 -27.09 -25.44 -10.68
CA VAL A 863 -27.47 -25.59 -9.27
C VAL A 863 -27.90 -27.04 -9.01
N LEU A 864 -27.35 -27.66 -7.96
CA LEU A 864 -27.63 -29.03 -7.54
C LEU A 864 -28.83 -29.07 -6.59
N SER A 865 -29.75 -29.99 -6.87
CA SER A 865 -31.08 -30.05 -6.24
C SER A 865 -31.50 -31.45 -5.77
N THR A 866 -30.90 -32.53 -6.28
CA THR A 866 -31.23 -33.91 -5.87
C THR A 866 -30.03 -34.66 -5.27
N ALA A 867 -30.31 -35.73 -4.52
CA ALA A 867 -29.26 -36.54 -3.89
C ALA A 867 -28.34 -37.20 -4.93
N GLU A 868 -28.86 -37.58 -6.10
CA GLU A 868 -28.06 -38.14 -7.21
C GLU A 868 -27.13 -37.10 -7.82
N GLU A 869 -27.59 -35.85 -7.96
CA GLU A 869 -26.76 -34.75 -8.46
C GLU A 869 -25.61 -34.44 -7.49
N TYR A 870 -25.89 -34.43 -6.18
CA TYR A 870 -24.86 -34.30 -5.16
C TYR A 870 -23.90 -35.50 -5.11
N ALA A 871 -24.42 -36.72 -5.25
CA ALA A 871 -23.57 -37.92 -5.36
C ALA A 871 -22.63 -37.83 -6.58
N ALA A 872 -23.13 -37.37 -7.73
CA ALA A 872 -22.33 -37.13 -8.93
C ALA A 872 -21.28 -36.02 -8.75
N ALA A 873 -21.53 -35.05 -7.88
CA ALA A 873 -20.58 -34.03 -7.46
C ALA A 873 -19.60 -34.50 -6.36
N VAL A 874 -19.60 -35.80 -6.04
CA VAL A 874 -18.67 -36.52 -5.14
C VAL A 874 -18.92 -36.25 -3.65
N PHE A 875 -20.18 -35.99 -3.27
CA PHE A 875 -20.55 -35.84 -1.86
C PHE A 875 -20.69 -37.18 -1.11
N GLY A 876 -20.90 -38.30 -1.81
CA GLY A 876 -21.05 -39.63 -1.23
C GLY A 876 -22.17 -40.42 -1.88
N ASP A 877 -22.64 -41.48 -1.22
CA ASP A 877 -23.76 -42.30 -1.70
C ASP A 877 -25.10 -41.56 -1.53
N ALA A 878 -25.93 -41.54 -2.57
CA ALA A 878 -27.21 -40.81 -2.58
C ALA A 878 -28.14 -41.14 -1.39
N GLY A 879 -28.11 -42.37 -0.87
CA GLY A 879 -28.92 -42.79 0.28
C GLY A 879 -28.46 -42.28 1.65
N ARG A 880 -27.33 -41.55 1.71
CA ARG A 880 -26.76 -40.97 2.95
C ARG A 880 -26.64 -39.44 2.89
N ILE A 881 -27.23 -38.80 1.89
CA ILE A 881 -27.20 -37.35 1.67
C ILE A 881 -28.54 -36.75 2.06
N ASP A 882 -28.53 -35.85 3.04
CA ASP A 882 -29.70 -35.08 3.47
C ASP A 882 -29.76 -33.80 2.61
N VAL A 883 -30.66 -33.76 1.62
CA VAL A 883 -30.82 -32.61 0.70
C VAL A 883 -31.95 -31.70 1.18
N ALA A 884 -31.65 -30.42 1.40
CA ALA A 884 -32.65 -29.39 1.65
C ALA A 884 -32.88 -28.52 0.40
N GLY A 885 -34.13 -28.10 0.19
CA GLY A 885 -34.52 -27.23 -0.92
C GLY A 885 -33.91 -25.84 -0.80
N CYS A 886 -33.87 -25.11 -1.92
CA CYS A 886 -33.26 -23.79 -1.94
C CYS A 886 -34.04 -22.68 -1.25
N ASP A 887 -35.34 -22.89 -1.15
CA ASP A 887 -36.27 -22.02 -0.44
C ASP A 887 -36.51 -22.48 1.00
N ASP A 888 -35.90 -23.60 1.42
CA ASP A 888 -35.98 -24.13 2.77
C ASP A 888 -34.82 -23.57 3.62
N CYS A 889 -35.16 -23.11 4.83
CA CYS A 889 -34.18 -22.67 5.83
C CYS A 889 -34.15 -23.66 6.98
N ASP A 890 -33.49 -24.78 6.73
CA ASP A 890 -33.27 -25.81 7.74
C ASP A 890 -32.15 -25.41 8.70
N ARG A 891 -32.47 -25.35 9.99
CA ARG A 891 -31.52 -25.03 11.06
C ARG A 891 -30.27 -25.91 11.01
N ASP A 892 -30.47 -27.21 10.80
CA ASP A 892 -29.40 -28.19 10.96
C ASP A 892 -28.48 -28.25 9.72
N THR A 893 -28.94 -27.69 8.60
CA THR A 893 -28.19 -27.53 7.36
C THR A 893 -27.47 -26.18 7.32
N TYR A 894 -28.15 -25.07 7.60
CA TYR A 894 -27.61 -23.73 7.38
C TYR A 894 -26.84 -23.13 8.57
N CYS A 895 -26.95 -23.74 9.76
CA CYS A 895 -26.47 -23.20 11.03
C CYS A 895 -25.77 -24.30 11.86
N TYR A 896 -25.01 -23.88 12.87
CA TYR A 896 -24.53 -24.77 13.91
C TYR A 896 -25.69 -25.16 14.83
N ALA A 897 -26.30 -26.31 14.57
CA ALA A 897 -27.51 -26.78 15.24
C ALA A 897 -27.47 -26.67 16.78
N PRO A 898 -26.38 -27.10 17.48
CA PRO A 898 -26.33 -27.01 18.94
C PRO A 898 -26.40 -25.58 19.49
N GLY A 899 -25.99 -24.58 18.72
CA GLY A 899 -26.06 -23.16 19.10
C GLY A 899 -27.29 -22.42 18.55
N THR A 900 -28.15 -23.08 17.77
CA THR A 900 -29.25 -22.42 17.03
C THR A 900 -30.60 -22.69 17.67
N ALA A 901 -31.32 -21.63 18.05
CA ALA A 901 -32.67 -21.73 18.61
C ALA A 901 -33.73 -21.92 17.51
N SER A 902 -33.64 -21.15 16.42
CA SER A 902 -34.52 -21.26 15.26
C SER A 902 -33.82 -20.78 13.99
N ALA A 903 -34.33 -21.17 12.82
CA ALA A 903 -33.87 -20.68 11.53
C ALA A 903 -35.08 -20.29 10.68
N SER A 904 -34.98 -19.20 9.92
CA SER A 904 -36.07 -18.73 9.05
C SER A 904 -35.54 -18.02 7.81
N MET A 905 -36.27 -18.13 6.69
CA MET A 905 -35.96 -17.39 5.47
C MET A 905 -36.28 -15.90 5.64
N ARG A 906 -35.33 -15.03 5.29
CA ARG A 906 -35.52 -13.58 5.15
C ARG A 906 -34.88 -13.10 3.85
N ASN A 907 -35.64 -12.46 2.97
CA ASN A 907 -35.17 -11.92 1.68
C ASN A 907 -34.36 -12.94 0.85
N GLY A 908 -34.81 -14.20 0.78
CA GLY A 908 -34.10 -15.25 0.05
C GLY A 908 -32.82 -15.76 0.72
N VAL A 909 -32.51 -15.33 1.95
CA VAL A 909 -31.36 -15.79 2.74
C VAL A 909 -31.85 -16.46 4.02
N CYS A 910 -31.29 -17.64 4.32
CA CYS A 910 -31.59 -18.34 5.57
C CYS A 910 -30.85 -17.68 6.73
N VAL A 911 -31.61 -17.16 7.70
CA VAL A 911 -31.11 -16.46 8.88
C VAL A 911 -31.26 -17.34 10.11
N CYS A 912 -30.15 -17.58 10.81
CA CYS A 912 -30.07 -18.36 12.04
C CYS A 912 -30.29 -17.44 13.25
N ALA A 913 -31.26 -17.75 14.10
CA ALA A 913 -31.45 -17.12 15.40
C ALA A 913 -30.77 -17.97 16.48
N CYS A 914 -29.72 -17.43 17.08
CA CYS A 914 -28.90 -18.16 18.03
C CYS A 914 -29.58 -18.29 19.39
N GLY A 915 -29.42 -19.45 20.02
CA GLY A 915 -29.82 -19.69 21.40
C GLY A 915 -28.76 -19.21 22.40
N SER A 916 -28.95 -19.54 23.67
CA SER A 916 -27.97 -19.25 24.72
C SER A 916 -26.64 -19.96 24.44
N GLY A 917 -25.62 -19.21 24.05
CA GLY A 917 -24.27 -19.72 23.78
C GLY A 917 -23.93 -19.95 22.31
N GLY A 918 -24.81 -19.64 21.36
CA GLY A 918 -24.49 -19.54 19.94
C GLY A 918 -24.19 -18.09 19.53
N TYR A 919 -23.23 -17.88 18.63
CA TYR A 919 -22.78 -16.56 18.21
C TYR A 919 -22.65 -16.42 16.69
N GLY A 920 -22.84 -15.19 16.20
CA GLY A 920 -22.71 -14.86 14.77
C GLY A 920 -23.82 -15.44 13.90
N GLU A 921 -23.69 -15.30 12.59
CA GLU A 921 -24.72 -15.71 11.62
C GLU A 921 -24.92 -17.22 11.48
N ALA A 922 -23.93 -18.01 11.89
CA ALA A 922 -23.98 -19.47 11.88
C ALA A 922 -24.20 -20.04 13.29
N CYS A 923 -24.38 -19.19 14.30
CA CYS A 923 -24.58 -19.58 15.70
C CYS A 923 -23.50 -20.51 16.26
N VAL A 924 -22.24 -20.28 15.88
CA VAL A 924 -21.07 -21.06 16.31
C VAL A 924 -20.81 -20.91 17.83
N PRO A 925 -20.11 -21.87 18.47
CA PRO A 925 -19.91 -21.91 19.93
C PRO A 925 -19.26 -20.69 20.61
N VAL A 926 -18.42 -19.94 19.90
CA VAL A 926 -17.66 -18.78 20.42
C VAL A 926 -17.91 -17.61 19.48
N GLY A 927 -18.16 -16.40 19.97
CA GLY A 927 -18.38 -15.25 19.08
C GLY A 927 -17.11 -14.63 18.52
N ALA A 928 -17.20 -14.10 17.30
CA ALA A 928 -16.15 -13.23 16.78
C ALA A 928 -16.03 -11.98 17.69
N PRO A 929 -14.80 -11.54 18.03
CA PRO A 929 -14.62 -10.34 18.83
C PRO A 929 -15.09 -9.09 18.07
N ALA A 930 -15.55 -8.09 18.82
CA ALA A 930 -15.87 -6.78 18.24
C ALA A 930 -14.57 -6.15 17.69
N LEU A 931 -14.51 -5.99 16.38
CA LEU A 931 -13.39 -5.35 15.71
C LEU A 931 -13.54 -3.82 15.79
N PRO A 932 -12.43 -3.07 15.84
CA PRO A 932 -12.47 -1.62 15.69
C PRO A 932 -13.14 -1.23 14.35
N PRO A 933 -13.78 -0.05 14.26
CA PRO A 933 -14.35 0.43 13.01
C PRO A 933 -13.26 0.48 11.94
N ALA A 934 -13.61 0.07 10.72
CA ALA A 934 -12.70 0.16 9.59
C ALA A 934 -12.27 1.63 9.43
N VAL A 935 -10.98 1.90 9.54
CA VAL A 935 -10.44 3.21 9.22
C VAL A 935 -10.49 3.32 7.70
N GLY A 936 -11.18 4.31 7.15
CA GLY A 936 -11.23 4.55 5.71
C GLY A 936 -9.88 5.07 5.21
N THR A 937 -8.90 4.19 5.03
CA THR A 937 -7.49 4.56 4.77
C THR A 937 -6.92 4.01 3.47
N ALA A 938 -7.63 3.17 2.71
CA ALA A 938 -7.18 2.85 1.37
C ALA A 938 -7.51 4.05 0.46
N SER A 939 -6.49 4.82 0.09
CA SER A 939 -6.60 5.75 -1.04
C SER A 939 -7.20 4.98 -2.21
N SER A 940 -8.27 5.51 -2.78
CA SER A 940 -8.90 4.93 -3.97
C SER A 940 -7.97 4.96 -5.18
N VAL A 941 -6.83 5.66 -5.08
CA VAL A 941 -5.84 5.82 -6.12
C VAL A 941 -4.51 5.21 -5.69
N PHE A 942 -3.96 4.30 -6.50
CA PHE A 942 -2.62 3.73 -6.37
C PHE A 942 -1.72 4.32 -7.46
N VAL A 943 -0.63 5.01 -7.08
CA VAL A 943 0.30 5.64 -8.04
C VAL A 943 1.73 5.13 -7.83
N ARG A 944 2.41 4.83 -8.94
CA ARG A 944 3.86 4.64 -9.02
C ARG A 944 4.42 5.52 -10.13
N GLU A 945 5.31 6.43 -9.77
CA GLU A 945 5.92 7.34 -10.73
C GLU A 945 7.43 7.48 -10.54
N GLY A 946 8.19 7.45 -11.64
CA GLY A 946 9.62 7.77 -11.66
C GLY A 946 10.54 6.78 -10.94
N VAL A 947 10.18 5.48 -10.93
CA VAL A 947 10.87 4.45 -10.15
C VAL A 947 11.29 3.24 -10.99
N THR A 948 12.43 2.65 -10.63
CA THR A 948 12.84 1.32 -11.11
C THR A 948 12.44 0.27 -10.08
N VAL A 949 11.70 -0.74 -10.54
CA VAL A 949 11.07 -1.77 -9.73
C VAL A 949 11.76 -3.10 -10.03
N GLN A 950 12.52 -3.58 -9.05
CA GLN A 950 13.22 -4.89 -9.08
C GLN A 950 12.54 -5.95 -8.20
N SER A 951 11.41 -5.59 -7.59
CA SER A 951 10.52 -6.49 -6.87
C SER A 951 9.07 -6.18 -7.19
N ALA A 952 8.21 -7.19 -7.33
CA ALA A 952 6.81 -6.97 -7.67
C ALA A 952 6.09 -6.18 -6.57
N PHE A 953 5.32 -5.17 -6.95
CA PHE A 953 4.42 -4.47 -6.03
C PHE A 953 3.02 -5.05 -6.09
N VAL A 954 2.23 -4.74 -5.07
CA VAL A 954 0.87 -5.27 -4.89
C VAL A 954 -0.10 -4.10 -4.89
N VAL A 955 -1.12 -4.18 -5.73
CA VAL A 955 -2.21 -3.20 -5.76
C VAL A 955 -3.13 -3.47 -4.57
N PRO A 956 -3.44 -2.48 -3.72
CA PRO A 956 -4.37 -2.65 -2.61
C PRO A 956 -5.77 -3.05 -3.07
N ILE A 957 -6.43 -3.89 -2.27
CA ILE A 957 -7.86 -4.19 -2.46
C ILE A 957 -8.68 -2.90 -2.35
N GLY A 958 -9.68 -2.73 -3.23
CA GLY A 958 -10.57 -1.58 -3.27
C GLY A 958 -10.05 -0.35 -4.04
N ALA A 959 -8.86 -0.41 -4.66
CA ALA A 959 -8.37 0.68 -5.51
C ALA A 959 -9.33 0.93 -6.69
N SER A 960 -9.74 2.18 -6.91
CA SER A 960 -10.54 2.61 -8.07
C SER A 960 -9.69 3.14 -9.22
N GLU A 961 -8.45 3.56 -8.95
CA GLU A 961 -7.50 4.02 -9.96
C GLU A 961 -6.10 3.46 -9.70
N VAL A 962 -5.42 2.99 -10.74
CA VAL A 962 -4.06 2.46 -10.71
C VAL A 962 -3.25 3.18 -11.79
N THR A 963 -2.25 3.95 -11.41
CA THR A 963 -1.43 4.73 -12.35
C THR A 963 0.05 4.36 -12.23
N LEU A 964 0.62 3.83 -13.30
CA LEU A 964 2.05 3.58 -13.47
C LEU A 964 2.58 4.56 -14.51
N ARG A 965 3.52 5.44 -14.11
CA ARG A 965 4.08 6.45 -15.01
C ARG A 965 5.60 6.55 -14.90
N HIS A 966 6.36 6.55 -16.00
CA HIS A 966 7.83 6.61 -15.93
C HIS A 966 8.42 5.48 -15.04
N VAL A 967 7.90 4.25 -15.19
CA VAL A 967 8.28 3.10 -14.35
C VAL A 967 9.13 2.13 -15.16
N VAL A 968 10.22 1.63 -14.59
CA VAL A 968 11.01 0.54 -15.18
C VAL A 968 10.77 -0.74 -14.38
N LEU A 969 10.11 -1.73 -14.97
CA LEU A 969 9.99 -3.08 -14.42
C LEU A 969 11.18 -3.92 -14.92
N ASP A 970 12.04 -4.37 -14.00
CA ASP A 970 13.27 -5.08 -14.33
C ASP A 970 13.26 -6.49 -13.75
N GLY A 971 13.04 -7.50 -14.59
CA GLY A 971 13.02 -8.91 -14.20
C GLY A 971 11.86 -9.32 -13.28
N VAL A 972 10.81 -8.49 -13.18
CA VAL A 972 9.68 -8.69 -12.26
C VAL A 972 8.37 -9.00 -12.98
N SER A 973 7.54 -9.86 -12.36
CA SER A 973 6.17 -10.14 -12.80
C SER A 973 5.16 -9.46 -11.88
N THR A 974 4.46 -8.44 -12.39
CA THR A 974 3.49 -7.64 -11.61
C THR A 974 2.06 -7.98 -12.01
N VAL A 975 1.17 -8.14 -11.04
CA VAL A 975 -0.24 -8.50 -11.27
C VAL A 975 -1.17 -7.37 -10.83
N ILE A 976 -2.04 -6.94 -11.74
CA ILE A 976 -3.17 -6.06 -11.49
C ILE A 976 -4.45 -6.91 -11.63
N TYR A 977 -5.02 -7.33 -10.50
CA TYR A 977 -6.23 -8.17 -10.46
C TYR A 977 -7.48 -7.32 -10.28
N VAL A 978 -8.24 -7.16 -11.37
CA VAL A 978 -9.42 -6.30 -11.44
C VAL A 978 -10.52 -6.64 -10.44
N PRO A 979 -10.84 -7.91 -10.16
CA PRO A 979 -11.87 -8.25 -9.17
C PRO A 979 -11.64 -7.75 -7.75
N TRP A 980 -10.37 -7.55 -7.36
CA TRP A 980 -9.99 -6.99 -6.06
C TRP A 980 -10.06 -5.47 -6.02
N MET A 981 -10.23 -4.82 -7.17
CA MET A 981 -10.34 -3.37 -7.28
C MET A 981 -11.80 -2.91 -7.04
N ALA A 982 -12.04 -1.61 -7.10
CA ALA A 982 -13.33 -1.02 -6.75
C ALA A 982 -14.51 -1.65 -7.54
N ARG A 983 -15.60 -1.96 -6.82
CA ARG A 983 -16.78 -2.61 -7.41
C ARG A 983 -17.51 -1.73 -8.43
N ASP A 984 -17.48 -0.41 -8.26
CA ASP A 984 -18.22 0.54 -9.10
C ASP A 984 -17.52 0.86 -10.44
N GLY A 985 -16.37 0.25 -10.70
CA GLY A 985 -15.56 0.46 -11.90
C GLY A 985 -14.14 0.90 -11.55
N VAL A 986 -13.21 0.68 -12.48
CA VAL A 986 -11.78 0.87 -12.23
C VAL A 986 -11.07 1.47 -13.43
N ARG A 987 -10.18 2.41 -13.16
CA ARG A 987 -9.29 3.01 -14.17
C ARG A 987 -7.84 2.58 -13.96
N ILE A 988 -7.20 2.06 -15.00
CA ILE A 988 -5.81 1.59 -14.97
C ILE A 988 -5.04 2.33 -16.05
N VAL A 989 -4.07 3.13 -15.67
CA VAL A 989 -3.21 3.92 -16.56
C VAL A 989 -1.79 3.41 -16.47
N VAL A 990 -1.23 2.97 -17.60
CA VAL A 990 0.15 2.53 -17.73
C VAL A 990 0.78 3.38 -18.82
N GLN A 991 1.66 4.30 -18.43
CA GLN A 991 2.21 5.31 -19.34
C GLN A 991 3.73 5.42 -19.20
N ASN A 992 4.46 5.35 -20.32
CA ASN A 992 5.92 5.48 -20.30
C ASN A 992 6.55 4.44 -19.35
N VAL A 993 6.28 3.16 -19.60
CA VAL A 993 6.73 2.05 -18.76
C VAL A 993 7.66 1.13 -19.55
N SER A 994 8.81 0.79 -18.98
CA SER A 994 9.77 -0.13 -19.61
C SER A 994 9.70 -1.52 -18.95
N LEU A 995 9.54 -2.58 -19.75
CA LEU A 995 9.57 -3.99 -19.32
C LEU A 995 10.90 -4.62 -19.75
N LEU A 996 11.83 -4.79 -18.81
CA LEU A 996 13.19 -5.27 -19.08
C LEU A 996 13.43 -6.66 -18.48
N ASN A 997 14.38 -7.40 -19.06
CA ASN A 997 14.97 -8.62 -18.48
C ASN A 997 13.94 -9.71 -18.09
N GLY A 998 12.91 -9.95 -18.90
CA GLY A 998 11.88 -10.94 -18.58
C GLY A 998 10.70 -10.40 -17.78
N ALA A 999 10.59 -9.08 -17.60
CA ALA A 999 9.48 -8.48 -16.86
C ALA A 999 8.13 -8.69 -17.57
N VAL A 1000 7.10 -8.99 -16.78
CA VAL A 1000 5.74 -9.24 -17.29
C VAL A 1000 4.72 -8.42 -16.51
N LEU A 1001 3.86 -7.71 -17.22
CA LEU A 1001 2.72 -7.00 -16.65
C LEU A 1001 1.43 -7.78 -16.93
N TYR A 1002 0.79 -8.28 -15.88
CA TYR A 1002 -0.49 -8.98 -15.98
C TYR A 1002 -1.63 -8.05 -15.60
N VAL A 1003 -2.63 -7.93 -16.46
CA VAL A 1003 -3.93 -7.35 -16.14
C VAL A 1003 -4.98 -8.46 -16.21
N MET A 1004 -5.52 -8.82 -15.06
CA MET A 1004 -6.34 -10.01 -14.87
C MET A 1004 -7.78 -9.61 -14.52
N GLY A 1005 -8.72 -9.94 -15.41
CA GLY A 1005 -10.15 -9.90 -15.17
C GLY A 1005 -10.64 -11.01 -14.23
N GLY A 1006 -11.95 -11.07 -13.97
CA GLY A 1006 -12.55 -12.04 -13.04
C GLY A 1006 -12.86 -13.41 -13.62
N GLY A 1007 -13.17 -14.37 -12.74
CA GLY A 1007 -13.68 -15.70 -13.11
C GLY A 1007 -15.14 -15.69 -13.58
N SER A 1008 -15.52 -16.70 -14.37
CA SER A 1008 -16.80 -16.83 -15.07
C SER A 1008 -18.00 -17.28 -14.20
N LEU A 1009 -17.82 -17.55 -12.90
CA LEU A 1009 -18.87 -18.12 -12.02
C LEU A 1009 -20.00 -17.17 -11.57
N ARG A 1010 -19.90 -15.87 -11.84
CA ARG A 1010 -21.00 -14.94 -11.52
C ARG A 1010 -22.13 -14.94 -12.57
N GLY A 1011 -21.98 -15.67 -13.67
CA GLY A 1011 -23.01 -15.78 -14.71
C GLY A 1011 -23.65 -17.16 -14.80
N ALA A 1012 -24.73 -17.39 -14.03
CA ALA A 1012 -25.87 -18.24 -14.39
C ALA A 1012 -26.82 -18.43 -13.18
N GLY A 1013 -28.02 -17.85 -13.24
CA GLY A 1013 -29.17 -18.43 -12.52
C GLY A 1013 -29.72 -17.72 -11.27
N THR A 1014 -29.26 -16.54 -10.86
CA THR A 1014 -30.02 -15.72 -9.91
C THR A 1014 -30.18 -14.31 -10.46
N ALA A 1015 -31.42 -13.90 -10.71
CA ALA A 1015 -31.77 -12.53 -11.07
C ALA A 1015 -31.25 -11.58 -9.98
N GLY A 1016 -30.18 -10.86 -10.32
CA GLY A 1016 -29.48 -9.94 -9.43
C GLY A 1016 -28.17 -9.54 -10.09
N SER A 1017 -28.27 -8.55 -10.98
CA SER A 1017 -27.23 -7.64 -11.51
C SER A 1017 -25.78 -8.15 -11.67
N ASP A 1018 -25.22 -7.92 -12.87
CA ASP A 1018 -23.78 -7.70 -13.05
C ASP A 1018 -23.34 -6.51 -12.16
N GLU A 1019 -23.14 -6.72 -10.86
CA GLU A 1019 -22.79 -5.69 -9.85
C GLU A 1019 -21.33 -5.21 -9.94
N ARG A 1020 -20.70 -5.28 -11.11
CA ARG A 1020 -19.34 -4.75 -11.30
C ARG A 1020 -19.33 -3.72 -12.41
N GLY A 1021 -18.81 -2.53 -12.08
CA GLY A 1021 -18.62 -1.44 -13.02
C GLY A 1021 -17.58 -1.75 -14.09
N PRO A 1022 -17.55 -0.93 -15.16
CA PRO A 1022 -16.65 -1.12 -16.29
C PRO A 1022 -15.19 -0.88 -15.91
N VAL A 1023 -14.29 -1.47 -16.71
CA VAL A 1023 -12.83 -1.29 -16.59
C VAL A 1023 -12.35 -0.40 -17.72
N GLU A 1024 -11.63 0.67 -17.38
CA GLU A 1024 -10.90 1.50 -18.33
C GLU A 1024 -9.40 1.21 -18.19
N LEU A 1025 -8.84 0.39 -19.08
CA LEU A 1025 -7.40 0.14 -19.15
C LEU A 1025 -6.80 0.96 -20.29
N SER A 1026 -5.80 1.79 -19.98
CA SER A 1026 -5.05 2.59 -20.94
C SER A 1026 -3.55 2.31 -20.81
N VAL A 1027 -2.99 1.61 -21.78
CA VAL A 1027 -1.55 1.32 -21.90
C VAL A 1027 -0.98 2.15 -23.04
N CYS A 1028 -0.01 3.02 -22.77
CA CYS A 1028 0.58 3.94 -23.77
C CYS A 1028 2.08 4.10 -23.53
N ASP A 1029 2.87 4.27 -24.59
CA ASP A 1029 4.32 4.44 -24.52
C ASP A 1029 5.01 3.33 -23.70
N VAL A 1030 4.61 2.07 -23.88
CA VAL A 1030 5.26 0.94 -23.20
C VAL A 1030 6.35 0.36 -24.09
N GLU A 1031 7.56 0.27 -23.54
CA GLU A 1031 8.70 -0.33 -24.20
C GLU A 1031 9.07 -1.67 -23.54
N ALA A 1032 9.08 -2.77 -24.28
CA ALA A 1032 9.53 -4.06 -23.74
C ALA A 1032 10.76 -4.58 -24.48
N LEU A 1033 11.74 -5.05 -23.70
CA LEU A 1033 12.95 -5.72 -24.16
C LEU A 1033 13.06 -7.08 -23.46
N ASN A 1034 12.59 -8.12 -24.14
CA ASN A 1034 12.35 -9.45 -23.58
C ASN A 1034 11.33 -9.41 -22.43
N GLY A 1035 10.31 -8.56 -22.54
CA GLY A 1035 9.18 -8.50 -21.60
C GLY A 1035 7.85 -8.74 -22.32
N ALA A 1036 6.77 -8.92 -21.55
CA ALA A 1036 5.45 -9.21 -22.11
C ALA A 1036 4.30 -8.48 -21.38
N LEU A 1037 3.27 -8.13 -22.14
CA LEU A 1037 1.97 -7.69 -21.61
C LEU A 1037 0.98 -8.87 -21.69
N VAL A 1038 0.31 -9.17 -20.58
CA VAL A 1038 -0.63 -10.30 -20.48
C VAL A 1038 -2.00 -9.80 -20.06
N LEU A 1039 -3.02 -10.10 -20.89
CA LEU A 1039 -4.42 -9.86 -20.58
C LEU A 1039 -5.14 -11.21 -20.43
N THR A 1040 -5.83 -11.41 -19.32
CA THR A 1040 -6.52 -12.68 -19.03
C THR A 1040 -7.81 -12.47 -18.23
N GLY A 1041 -8.69 -13.47 -18.19
CA GLY A 1041 -9.93 -13.47 -17.41
C GLY A 1041 -11.11 -12.78 -18.10
N THR A 1042 -12.20 -12.58 -17.35
CA THR A 1042 -13.44 -11.98 -17.84
C THR A 1042 -13.51 -10.50 -17.47
N TYR A 1043 -13.80 -9.66 -18.46
CA TYR A 1043 -14.01 -8.22 -18.26
C TYR A 1043 -15.52 -7.88 -18.32
N PRO A 1044 -16.03 -7.08 -17.36
CA PRO A 1044 -17.45 -6.74 -17.26
C PRO A 1044 -17.91 -5.86 -18.43
N ALA A 1045 -19.22 -5.76 -18.63
CA ALA A 1045 -19.80 -4.97 -19.71
C ALA A 1045 -19.43 -3.48 -19.66
N GLY A 1046 -19.17 -2.90 -20.83
CA GLY A 1046 -18.75 -1.51 -20.97
C GLY A 1046 -17.26 -1.27 -20.71
N SER A 1047 -16.46 -2.33 -20.54
CA SER A 1047 -15.02 -2.18 -20.36
C SER A 1047 -14.32 -1.82 -21.68
N VAL A 1048 -13.33 -0.94 -21.59
CA VAL A 1048 -12.50 -0.48 -22.69
C VAL A 1048 -11.05 -0.70 -22.32
N LEU A 1049 -10.35 -1.51 -23.11
CA LEU A 1049 -8.93 -1.80 -22.95
C LEU A 1049 -8.19 -1.25 -24.17
N THR A 1050 -7.24 -0.35 -23.97
CA THR A 1050 -6.42 0.24 -25.03
C THR A 1050 -4.94 -0.02 -24.80
N VAL A 1051 -4.23 -0.34 -25.88
CA VAL A 1051 -2.77 -0.42 -25.95
C VAL A 1051 -2.33 0.39 -27.16
N THR A 1052 -1.67 1.52 -26.92
CA THR A 1052 -1.28 2.47 -27.97
C THR A 1052 0.20 2.82 -27.93
N ASP A 1053 0.75 3.23 -29.07
CA ASP A 1053 2.06 3.89 -29.18
C ASP A 1053 3.19 3.15 -28.43
N SER A 1054 3.19 1.82 -28.49
CA SER A 1054 4.07 0.96 -27.68
C SER A 1054 5.00 0.13 -28.56
N LEU A 1055 6.20 -0.20 -28.06
CA LEU A 1055 7.20 -1.01 -28.74
C LEU A 1055 7.57 -2.22 -27.89
N LEU A 1056 7.08 -3.39 -28.25
CA LEU A 1056 7.34 -4.63 -27.52
C LEU A 1056 8.22 -5.55 -28.37
N VAL A 1057 9.45 -5.78 -27.91
CA VAL A 1057 10.45 -6.59 -28.60
C VAL A 1057 10.93 -7.72 -27.70
N SER A 1058 10.99 -8.93 -28.23
CA SER A 1058 11.54 -10.09 -27.52
C SER A 1058 12.50 -10.89 -28.39
N ALA A 1059 13.65 -11.26 -27.84
CA ALA A 1059 14.63 -12.13 -28.49
C ALA A 1059 14.85 -13.43 -27.70
N ARG A 1060 14.13 -13.62 -26.58
CA ARG A 1060 14.28 -14.76 -25.67
C ARG A 1060 12.93 -15.16 -25.05
N PRO A 1061 12.76 -16.45 -24.70
CA PRO A 1061 11.60 -16.90 -23.93
C PRO A 1061 11.34 -16.04 -22.68
N THR A 1062 10.09 -15.66 -22.46
CA THR A 1062 9.68 -14.83 -21.31
C THR A 1062 8.84 -15.70 -20.35
N PRO A 1063 9.29 -15.90 -19.11
CA PRO A 1063 8.62 -16.81 -18.17
C PRO A 1063 7.27 -16.26 -17.72
N LEU A 1064 6.18 -16.92 -18.14
CA LEU A 1064 4.82 -16.57 -17.74
C LEU A 1064 4.46 -17.21 -16.38
N VAL A 1065 5.04 -16.68 -15.29
CA VAL A 1065 4.95 -17.25 -13.93
C VAL A 1065 3.52 -17.52 -13.46
N TYR A 1066 2.55 -16.67 -13.82
CA TYR A 1066 1.15 -16.82 -13.39
C TYR A 1066 0.26 -17.60 -14.39
N LEU A 1067 0.86 -18.15 -15.45
CA LEU A 1067 0.18 -19.00 -16.43
C LEU A 1067 0.97 -20.32 -16.61
N PRO A 1068 1.11 -21.15 -15.55
CA PRO A 1068 2.02 -22.31 -15.55
C PRO A 1068 1.61 -23.40 -16.57
N GLY A 1069 0.33 -23.46 -16.95
CA GLY A 1069 -0.16 -24.36 -17.99
C GLY A 1069 0.04 -23.85 -19.42
N SER A 1070 0.48 -22.61 -19.60
CA SER A 1070 0.68 -22.01 -20.92
C SER A 1070 2.01 -22.45 -21.52
N GLN A 1071 1.96 -23.06 -22.71
CA GLN A 1071 3.17 -23.38 -23.48
C GLN A 1071 3.76 -22.15 -24.20
N SER A 1072 3.09 -21.00 -24.09
CA SER A 1072 3.42 -19.78 -24.83
C SER A 1072 4.79 -19.20 -24.46
N SER A 1073 5.24 -19.39 -23.22
CA SER A 1073 6.55 -18.91 -22.73
C SER A 1073 7.73 -19.27 -23.65
N ALA A 1074 7.71 -20.48 -24.22
CA ALA A 1074 8.78 -21.00 -25.09
C ALA A 1074 8.92 -20.24 -26.42
N TYR A 1075 7.91 -19.47 -26.82
CA TYR A 1075 7.83 -18.80 -28.12
C TYR A 1075 8.02 -17.28 -28.03
N ALA A 1076 8.55 -16.79 -26.89
CA ALA A 1076 8.87 -15.38 -26.64
C ALA A 1076 7.74 -14.38 -26.98
N PRO A 1077 6.50 -14.59 -26.51
CA PRO A 1077 5.39 -13.70 -26.82
C PRO A 1077 5.57 -12.34 -26.18
N VAL A 1078 5.15 -11.30 -26.91
CA VAL A 1078 5.18 -9.91 -26.44
C VAL A 1078 3.80 -9.44 -25.97
N LEU A 1079 2.72 -9.96 -26.55
CA LEU A 1079 1.34 -9.77 -26.10
C LEU A 1079 0.63 -11.13 -25.98
N VAL A 1080 0.10 -11.44 -24.80
CA VAL A 1080 -0.60 -12.71 -24.52
C VAL A 1080 -2.05 -12.43 -24.12
N LEU A 1081 -2.99 -13.03 -24.85
CA LEU A 1081 -4.41 -13.04 -24.53
C LEU A 1081 -4.79 -14.45 -24.06
N SER A 1082 -4.85 -14.67 -22.74
CA SER A 1082 -5.04 -16.01 -22.18
C SER A 1082 -6.42 -16.18 -21.56
N GLY A 1083 -7.24 -17.10 -22.06
CA GLY A 1083 -8.59 -17.38 -21.52
C GLY A 1083 -9.46 -16.13 -21.38
N LEU A 1084 -9.29 -15.18 -22.31
CA LEU A 1084 -9.90 -13.85 -22.24
C LEU A 1084 -11.38 -13.92 -22.66
N ARG A 1085 -12.25 -13.32 -21.84
CA ARG A 1085 -13.68 -13.18 -22.14
C ARG A 1085 -14.09 -11.72 -22.09
N LEU A 1086 -14.54 -11.19 -23.23
CA LEU A 1086 -15.01 -9.81 -23.36
C LEU A 1086 -16.53 -9.81 -23.59
N VAL A 1087 -17.29 -9.38 -22.57
CA VAL A 1087 -18.74 -9.26 -22.65
C VAL A 1087 -19.10 -7.80 -22.86
N ARG A 1088 -19.59 -7.40 -24.04
CA ARG A 1088 -19.90 -6.01 -24.42
C ARG A 1088 -18.75 -5.04 -24.09
N SER A 1089 -17.53 -5.49 -24.39
CA SER A 1089 -16.27 -4.82 -24.04
C SER A 1089 -15.29 -4.92 -25.18
N VAL A 1090 -14.35 -3.98 -25.27
CA VAL A 1090 -13.46 -3.86 -26.42
C VAL A 1090 -12.00 -3.82 -26.00
N LEU A 1091 -11.14 -4.51 -26.76
CA LEU A 1091 -9.69 -4.39 -26.72
C LEU A 1091 -9.21 -3.75 -28.03
N VAL A 1092 -8.48 -2.63 -27.92
CA VAL A 1092 -7.93 -1.90 -29.06
C VAL A 1092 -6.43 -1.81 -28.91
N VAL A 1093 -5.69 -2.38 -29.87
CA VAL A 1093 -4.24 -2.26 -29.98
C VAL A 1093 -3.96 -1.41 -31.21
N SER A 1094 -3.39 -0.22 -31.05
CA SER A 1094 -3.22 0.74 -32.14
C SER A 1094 -1.86 1.41 -32.15
N GLY A 1095 -1.17 1.43 -33.29
CA GLY A 1095 0.15 2.08 -33.39
C GLY A 1095 1.24 1.38 -32.57
N VAL A 1096 1.12 0.06 -32.41
CA VAL A 1096 2.02 -0.76 -31.58
C VAL A 1096 2.93 -1.60 -32.47
N ALA A 1097 4.22 -1.66 -32.16
CA ALA A 1097 5.18 -2.56 -32.81
C ALA A 1097 5.45 -3.79 -31.92
N LEU A 1098 5.17 -4.97 -32.44
CA LEU A 1098 5.26 -6.28 -31.80
C LEU A 1098 6.26 -7.14 -32.55
N VAL A 1099 7.45 -7.36 -31.98
CA VAL A 1099 8.55 -8.03 -32.68
C VAL A 1099 9.17 -9.15 -31.85
N THR A 1100 9.34 -10.32 -32.45
CA THR A 1100 10.08 -11.45 -31.91
C THR A 1100 11.25 -11.80 -32.81
N VAL A 1101 12.45 -11.96 -32.24
CA VAL A 1101 13.70 -12.24 -32.95
C VAL A 1101 14.24 -13.61 -32.54
N MET A 1102 13.42 -14.64 -32.67
CA MET A 1102 13.81 -16.04 -32.44
C MET A 1102 13.02 -16.99 -33.33
N THR A 1103 13.62 -18.15 -33.63
CA THR A 1103 12.93 -19.24 -34.31
C THR A 1103 11.75 -19.73 -33.47
N GLY A 1104 10.60 -19.92 -34.09
CA GLY A 1104 9.31 -20.21 -33.47
C GLY A 1104 8.65 -19.01 -32.81
N GLY A 1105 9.24 -17.81 -32.89
CA GLY A 1105 8.76 -16.60 -32.22
C GLY A 1105 7.32 -16.23 -32.62
N ARG A 1106 6.44 -16.07 -31.62
CA ARG A 1106 5.03 -15.71 -31.80
C ARG A 1106 4.79 -14.35 -31.18
N THR A 1107 4.47 -13.34 -31.97
CA THR A 1107 4.33 -11.96 -31.46
C THR A 1107 3.08 -11.79 -30.57
N VAL A 1108 1.90 -12.05 -31.11
CA VAL A 1108 0.64 -12.16 -30.35
C VAL A 1108 0.27 -13.62 -30.17
N VAL A 1109 -0.03 -14.02 -28.93
CA VAL A 1109 -0.50 -15.37 -28.64
C VAL A 1109 -1.86 -15.35 -27.97
N VAL A 1110 -2.80 -16.13 -28.51
CA VAL A 1110 -4.11 -16.39 -27.90
C VAL A 1110 -4.12 -17.81 -27.36
N ASP A 1111 -4.13 -17.96 -26.04
CA ASP A 1111 -3.96 -19.25 -25.35
C ASP A 1111 -5.06 -19.52 -24.31
N GLY A 1112 -5.08 -20.71 -23.74
CA GLY A 1112 -6.13 -21.20 -22.84
C GLY A 1112 -7.22 -21.97 -23.58
N ALA A 1113 -8.40 -22.13 -22.94
CA ALA A 1113 -9.48 -22.93 -23.52
C ALA A 1113 -10.20 -22.22 -24.67
N VAL A 1114 -10.54 -20.93 -24.49
CA VAL A 1114 -11.31 -20.13 -25.44
C VAL A 1114 -10.97 -18.65 -25.31
N LEU A 1115 -10.93 -17.94 -26.43
CA LEU A 1115 -11.10 -16.47 -26.50
C LEU A 1115 -12.56 -16.21 -26.85
N GLU A 1116 -13.33 -15.71 -25.90
CA GLU A 1116 -14.79 -15.53 -26.05
C GLU A 1116 -15.15 -14.05 -26.12
N LEU A 1117 -15.72 -13.63 -27.25
CA LEU A 1117 -16.17 -12.27 -27.52
C LEU A 1117 -17.70 -12.27 -27.63
N VAL A 1118 -18.38 -11.49 -26.81
CA VAL A 1118 -19.86 -11.42 -26.76
C VAL A 1118 -20.32 -9.97 -26.90
N GLY A 1119 -20.77 -9.55 -28.09
CA GLY A 1119 -21.26 -8.19 -28.35
C GLY A 1119 -20.23 -7.06 -28.16
N GLY A 1120 -18.95 -7.39 -28.26
CA GLY A 1120 -17.80 -6.48 -28.13
C GLY A 1120 -16.73 -6.79 -29.20
N GLY A 1121 -15.44 -6.66 -28.91
CA GLY A 1121 -14.44 -7.03 -29.91
C GLY A 1121 -12.98 -6.84 -29.55
N VAL A 1122 -12.12 -7.29 -30.45
CA VAL A 1122 -10.67 -7.08 -30.43
C VAL A 1122 -10.28 -6.44 -31.76
N ALA A 1123 -9.55 -5.33 -31.71
CA ALA A 1123 -9.03 -4.63 -32.88
C ALA A 1123 -7.51 -4.48 -32.77
N LEU A 1124 -6.78 -4.96 -33.78
CA LEU A 1124 -5.34 -4.79 -33.95
C LEU A 1124 -5.12 -3.88 -35.16
N ASP A 1125 -5.08 -2.58 -34.92
CA ASP A 1125 -5.07 -1.56 -35.96
C ASP A 1125 -3.71 -0.88 -36.06
N ALA A 1126 -3.24 -0.58 -37.28
CA ALA A 1126 -1.95 0.10 -37.51
C ALA A 1126 -0.76 -0.50 -36.70
N ALA A 1127 -0.79 -1.82 -36.45
CA ALA A 1127 0.24 -2.52 -35.70
C ALA A 1127 1.37 -2.98 -36.63
N VAL A 1128 2.57 -3.18 -36.10
CA VAL A 1128 3.69 -3.77 -36.83
C VAL A 1128 4.00 -5.13 -36.22
N PHE A 1129 3.91 -6.21 -37.00
CA PHE A 1129 4.21 -7.57 -36.58
C PHE A 1129 5.52 -8.03 -37.21
N GLY A 1130 6.46 -8.51 -36.40
CA GLY A 1130 7.73 -9.08 -36.85
C GLY A 1130 8.05 -10.41 -36.15
N GLY A 1131 8.16 -11.53 -36.85
CA GLY A 1131 8.45 -12.82 -36.19
C GLY A 1131 8.25 -14.05 -37.06
N GLU A 1132 8.15 -15.24 -36.46
CA GLU A 1132 7.70 -16.41 -37.22
C GLU A 1132 6.18 -16.40 -37.37
N TYR A 1133 5.44 -15.96 -36.34
CA TYR A 1133 3.98 -15.81 -36.37
C TYR A 1133 3.56 -14.41 -35.93
N ALA A 1134 2.75 -13.73 -36.76
CA ALA A 1134 2.17 -12.42 -36.43
C ALA A 1134 1.04 -12.53 -35.39
N LEU A 1135 0.21 -13.57 -35.48
CA LEU A 1135 -0.69 -13.96 -34.40
C LEU A 1135 -0.84 -15.46 -34.42
N TYR A 1136 -0.77 -16.09 -33.25
CA TYR A 1136 -0.99 -17.51 -33.12
C TYR A 1136 -2.02 -17.80 -32.05
N ALA A 1137 -3.19 -18.29 -32.46
CA ALA A 1137 -4.27 -18.70 -31.56
C ALA A 1137 -4.27 -20.22 -31.38
N SER A 1138 -3.70 -20.66 -30.25
CA SER A 1138 -3.83 -22.05 -29.78
C SER A 1138 -5.19 -22.29 -29.13
N ALA A 1139 -5.87 -21.26 -28.62
CA ALA A 1139 -7.23 -21.36 -28.11
C ALA A 1139 -8.28 -21.25 -29.22
N ARG A 1140 -9.46 -21.83 -29.01
CA ARG A 1140 -10.61 -21.64 -29.91
C ARG A 1140 -11.10 -20.19 -29.80
N VAL A 1141 -11.36 -19.54 -30.93
CA VAL A 1141 -11.88 -18.16 -30.95
C VAL A 1141 -13.37 -18.18 -31.22
N VAL A 1142 -14.17 -17.61 -30.31
CA VAL A 1142 -15.63 -17.61 -30.39
C VAL A 1142 -16.13 -16.17 -30.33
N ALA A 1143 -16.79 -15.72 -31.39
CA ALA A 1143 -17.42 -14.41 -31.51
C ALA A 1143 -18.93 -14.58 -31.61
N SER A 1144 -19.69 -13.93 -30.73
CA SER A 1144 -21.15 -14.05 -30.70
C SER A 1144 -21.84 -12.71 -30.38
N GLY A 1145 -23.11 -12.61 -30.75
CA GLY A 1145 -23.98 -11.50 -30.33
C GLY A 1145 -23.52 -10.13 -30.86
N GLY A 1146 -22.96 -10.08 -32.07
CA GLY A 1146 -22.42 -8.85 -32.66
C GLY A 1146 -20.95 -8.58 -32.34
N ALA A 1147 -20.16 -9.61 -32.06
CA ALA A 1147 -18.75 -9.41 -31.75
C ALA A 1147 -17.88 -9.20 -33.01
N VAL A 1148 -16.73 -8.53 -32.85
CA VAL A 1148 -15.80 -8.23 -33.95
C VAL A 1148 -14.36 -8.59 -33.59
N LEU A 1149 -13.68 -9.34 -34.45
CA LEU A 1149 -12.22 -9.50 -34.43
C LEU A 1149 -11.65 -8.83 -35.68
N ARG A 1150 -10.89 -7.75 -35.52
CA ARG A 1150 -10.37 -6.92 -36.62
C ARG A 1150 -8.85 -6.84 -36.59
N VAL A 1151 -8.22 -6.94 -37.75
CA VAL A 1151 -6.81 -6.58 -38.00
C VAL A 1151 -6.76 -5.66 -39.21
N SER A 1152 -6.48 -4.37 -39.00
CA SER A 1152 -6.61 -3.35 -40.04
C SER A 1152 -5.37 -2.48 -40.17
N GLY A 1153 -4.98 -2.13 -41.40
CA GLY A 1153 -3.94 -1.12 -41.63
C GLY A 1153 -2.56 -1.49 -41.07
N SER A 1154 -2.33 -2.77 -40.74
CA SER A 1154 -1.14 -3.24 -40.04
C SER A 1154 -0.04 -3.67 -41.01
N GLN A 1155 1.20 -3.62 -40.54
CA GLN A 1155 2.37 -4.11 -41.27
C GLN A 1155 2.74 -5.51 -40.77
N VAL A 1156 2.76 -6.51 -41.66
CA VAL A 1156 3.01 -7.92 -41.31
C VAL A 1156 4.28 -8.42 -41.99
N TYR A 1157 5.36 -8.56 -41.21
CA TYR A 1157 6.65 -9.10 -41.64
C TYR A 1157 6.96 -10.38 -40.86
N ALA A 1158 6.34 -11.49 -41.27
CA ALA A 1158 6.44 -12.75 -40.53
C ALA A 1158 6.56 -13.97 -41.45
N ALA A 1159 6.86 -15.16 -40.91
CA ALA A 1159 6.75 -16.38 -41.72
C ALA A 1159 5.28 -16.75 -41.99
N HIS A 1160 4.44 -16.65 -40.95
CA HIS A 1160 3.00 -16.85 -40.96
C HIS A 1160 2.29 -15.59 -40.44
N GLY A 1161 1.14 -15.26 -41.04
CA GLY A 1161 0.30 -14.15 -40.60
C GLY A 1161 -0.50 -14.49 -39.33
N LEU A 1162 -1.82 -14.46 -39.46
CA LEU A 1162 -2.78 -14.75 -38.40
C LEU A 1162 -3.18 -16.23 -38.44
N VAL A 1163 -2.72 -17.03 -37.49
CA VAL A 1163 -2.96 -18.48 -37.45
C VAL A 1163 -3.99 -18.83 -36.38
N PHE A 1164 -5.10 -19.42 -36.77
CA PHE A 1164 -6.12 -19.98 -35.89
C PHE A 1164 -6.02 -21.50 -35.86
N ASP A 1165 -5.23 -22.01 -34.92
CA ASP A 1165 -4.86 -23.42 -34.84
C ASP A 1165 -6.03 -24.28 -34.35
N SER A 1166 -6.72 -23.85 -33.29
CA SER A 1166 -7.87 -24.55 -32.69
C SER A 1166 -9.24 -24.17 -33.29
N GLY A 1167 -9.26 -23.30 -34.29
CA GLY A 1167 -10.48 -22.94 -35.03
C GLY A 1167 -11.18 -21.65 -34.57
N VAL A 1168 -12.20 -21.26 -35.34
CA VAL A 1168 -12.93 -19.99 -35.22
C VAL A 1168 -14.43 -20.23 -35.37
N GLU A 1169 -15.23 -19.68 -34.46
CA GLU A 1169 -16.69 -19.66 -34.52
C GLU A 1169 -17.21 -18.22 -34.47
N ALA A 1170 -18.08 -17.84 -35.41
CA ALA A 1170 -18.72 -16.54 -35.44
C ALA A 1170 -20.25 -16.69 -35.63
N ASN A 1171 -21.04 -16.17 -34.70
CA ASN A 1171 -22.50 -16.15 -34.78
C ASN A 1171 -23.02 -14.71 -34.75
N ALA A 1172 -23.65 -14.26 -35.84
CA ALA A 1172 -24.03 -12.86 -36.07
C ALA A 1172 -22.88 -11.87 -35.76
N SER A 1173 -21.66 -12.23 -36.17
CA SER A 1173 -20.40 -11.57 -35.76
C SER A 1173 -19.42 -11.47 -36.94
N ALA A 1174 -18.34 -10.70 -36.81
CA ALA A 1174 -17.42 -10.43 -37.92
C ALA A 1174 -15.95 -10.72 -37.57
N VAL A 1175 -15.22 -11.29 -38.53
CA VAL A 1175 -13.75 -11.39 -38.55
C VAL A 1175 -13.26 -10.61 -39.77
N VAL A 1176 -12.48 -9.56 -39.55
CA VAL A 1176 -12.11 -8.58 -40.60
C VAL A 1176 -10.59 -8.41 -40.64
N VAL A 1177 -9.98 -8.69 -41.79
CA VAL A 1177 -8.55 -8.51 -42.06
C VAL A 1177 -8.41 -7.59 -43.26
N ASN A 1178 -8.10 -6.31 -43.03
CA ASN A 1178 -8.15 -5.33 -44.09
C ASN A 1178 -6.98 -4.34 -44.16
N ASP A 1179 -6.65 -3.91 -45.37
CA ASP A 1179 -5.70 -2.82 -45.62
C ASP A 1179 -4.30 -3.07 -45.00
N ASN A 1180 -3.92 -4.34 -44.77
CA ASN A 1180 -2.63 -4.71 -44.20
C ASN A 1180 -1.58 -4.82 -45.29
N ALA A 1181 -0.32 -4.47 -44.98
CA ALA A 1181 0.79 -4.53 -45.93
C ALA A 1181 1.97 -5.32 -45.36
N GLY A 1182 2.85 -5.87 -46.20
CA GLY A 1182 4.05 -6.56 -45.72
C GLY A 1182 4.47 -7.76 -46.56
N ALA A 1183 5.23 -8.66 -45.96
CA ALA A 1183 5.79 -9.83 -46.63
C ALA A 1183 5.76 -11.06 -45.72
N LEU A 1184 5.37 -12.19 -46.31
CA LEU A 1184 5.35 -13.49 -45.66
C LEU A 1184 6.37 -14.42 -46.33
N THR A 1185 7.18 -15.10 -45.53
CA THR A 1185 8.21 -16.00 -46.08
C THR A 1185 7.74 -17.44 -46.29
N ASP A 1186 6.61 -17.85 -45.70
CA ASP A 1186 6.07 -19.22 -45.84
C ASP A 1186 4.54 -19.23 -45.94
N GLY A 1187 3.87 -19.03 -44.81
CA GLY A 1187 2.43 -19.18 -44.62
C GLY A 1187 1.51 -18.21 -45.36
N ALA A 1188 0.29 -18.05 -44.84
CA ALA A 1188 -0.69 -17.10 -45.35
C ALA A 1188 -0.96 -15.95 -44.37
N LEU A 1189 -1.51 -14.84 -44.89
CA LEU A 1189 -1.94 -13.71 -44.06
C LEU A 1189 -3.01 -14.14 -43.06
N LEU A 1190 -3.93 -15.01 -43.47
CA LEU A 1190 -4.91 -15.67 -42.60
C LEU A 1190 -4.83 -17.19 -42.80
N GLU A 1191 -4.49 -17.94 -41.75
CA GLU A 1191 -4.47 -19.40 -41.75
C GLU A 1191 -5.50 -19.96 -40.77
N LEU A 1192 -6.42 -20.75 -41.29
CA LEU A 1192 -7.43 -21.47 -40.52
C LEU A 1192 -7.05 -22.95 -40.52
N ARG A 1193 -6.62 -23.51 -39.39
CA ARG A 1193 -6.19 -24.92 -39.30
C ARG A 1193 -7.21 -25.80 -38.57
N GLY A 1194 -7.94 -25.24 -37.61
CA GLY A 1194 -9.00 -25.94 -36.87
C GLY A 1194 -10.39 -25.80 -37.49
N LEU A 1195 -11.42 -26.13 -36.71
CA LEU A 1195 -12.84 -26.04 -37.12
C LEU A 1195 -13.26 -24.58 -37.36
N VAL A 1196 -13.90 -24.31 -38.49
CA VAL A 1196 -14.37 -22.97 -38.87
C VAL A 1196 -15.89 -22.99 -39.06
N SER A 1197 -16.61 -22.14 -38.31
CA SER A 1197 -18.08 -22.04 -38.40
C SER A 1197 -18.53 -20.58 -38.34
N PHE A 1198 -19.29 -20.16 -39.35
CA PHE A 1198 -19.88 -18.82 -39.46
C PHE A 1198 -21.39 -18.98 -39.66
N ALA A 1199 -22.19 -18.52 -38.71
CA ALA A 1199 -23.64 -18.66 -38.70
C ALA A 1199 -24.38 -17.32 -38.53
N SER A 1200 -25.66 -17.28 -38.93
CA SER A 1200 -26.60 -16.19 -38.63
C SER A 1200 -26.17 -14.80 -39.14
N GLY A 1201 -25.73 -14.69 -40.40
CA GLY A 1201 -25.33 -13.41 -40.96
C GLY A 1201 -23.92 -12.97 -40.60
N SER A 1202 -23.05 -13.88 -40.14
CA SER A 1202 -21.66 -13.55 -39.83
C SER A 1202 -20.84 -13.19 -41.09
N TRP A 1203 -19.72 -12.50 -40.89
CA TRP A 1203 -18.88 -12.00 -41.98
C TRP A 1203 -17.41 -12.33 -41.76
N LEU A 1204 -16.79 -13.00 -42.74
CA LEU A 1204 -15.34 -13.14 -42.85
C LEU A 1204 -14.86 -12.29 -44.01
N SER A 1205 -14.09 -11.23 -43.73
CA SER A 1205 -13.61 -10.27 -44.73
C SER A 1205 -12.10 -10.24 -44.78
N VAL A 1206 -11.51 -10.51 -45.94
CA VAL A 1206 -10.10 -10.26 -46.23
C VAL A 1206 -10.01 -9.30 -47.41
N ARG A 1207 -9.75 -8.01 -47.16
CA ARG A 1207 -9.86 -6.96 -48.19
C ARG A 1207 -8.74 -5.92 -48.19
N GLY A 1208 -8.37 -5.38 -49.35
CA GLY A 1208 -7.42 -4.26 -49.44
C GLY A 1208 -5.98 -4.58 -49.00
N ASN A 1209 -5.64 -5.85 -48.74
CA ASN A 1209 -4.33 -6.21 -48.21
C ASN A 1209 -3.28 -6.27 -49.32
N SER A 1210 -2.07 -5.76 -49.07
CA SER A 1210 -0.93 -5.79 -49.97
C SER A 1210 0.23 -6.62 -49.39
N ILE A 1211 0.17 -7.94 -49.58
CA ILE A 1211 1.11 -8.90 -48.97
C ILE A 1211 1.94 -9.61 -50.05
N SER A 1212 3.25 -9.64 -49.88
CA SER A 1212 4.12 -10.54 -50.64
C SER A 1212 4.04 -11.96 -50.03
N GLY A 1213 3.09 -12.78 -50.47
CA GLY A 1213 2.83 -14.13 -49.92
C GLY A 1213 1.40 -14.62 -50.18
N ARG A 1214 0.98 -15.71 -49.51
CA ARG A 1214 -0.40 -16.22 -49.60
C ARG A 1214 -1.36 -15.38 -48.75
N LEU A 1215 -2.60 -15.21 -49.20
CA LEU A 1215 -3.62 -14.41 -48.48
C LEU A 1215 -4.45 -15.24 -47.50
N LEU A 1216 -4.89 -16.43 -47.92
CA LEU A 1216 -5.77 -17.28 -47.12
C LEU A 1216 -5.34 -18.74 -47.25
N SER A 1217 -5.30 -19.45 -46.12
CA SER A 1217 -5.14 -20.90 -46.05
C SER A 1217 -6.28 -21.51 -45.24
N LEU A 1218 -6.88 -22.60 -45.75
CA LEU A 1218 -8.03 -23.28 -45.17
C LEU A 1218 -7.63 -24.66 -44.58
N PRO A 1219 -8.40 -25.21 -43.62
CA PRO A 1219 -7.99 -26.39 -42.88
C PRO A 1219 -7.92 -27.65 -43.76
N SER A 1220 -6.93 -28.50 -43.50
CA SER A 1220 -6.75 -29.77 -44.21
C SER A 1220 -7.63 -30.91 -43.65
N TYR A 1221 -8.15 -30.77 -42.42
CA TYR A 1221 -9.15 -31.66 -41.80
C TYR A 1221 -9.81 -31.02 -40.54
N PRO A 1222 -11.16 -30.96 -40.44
CA PRO A 1222 -12.12 -31.28 -41.50
C PRO A 1222 -11.95 -30.28 -42.66
N ARG A 1223 -12.04 -30.79 -43.91
CA ARG A 1223 -11.82 -30.02 -45.15
C ARG A 1223 -12.98 -29.07 -45.49
N CYS A 1224 -13.62 -28.46 -44.50
CA CYS A 1224 -14.77 -27.59 -44.72
C CYS A 1224 -14.85 -26.50 -43.64
N ALA A 1225 -15.19 -25.29 -44.08
CA ALA A 1225 -15.69 -24.23 -43.24
C ALA A 1225 -17.23 -24.19 -43.40
N ASP A 1226 -17.97 -24.27 -42.29
CA ASP A 1226 -19.42 -24.23 -42.33
C ASP A 1226 -19.90 -22.77 -42.35
N LEU A 1227 -20.39 -22.32 -43.50
CA LEU A 1227 -20.99 -20.99 -43.68
C LEU A 1227 -22.50 -21.14 -43.82
N VAL A 1228 -23.24 -20.77 -42.78
CA VAL A 1228 -24.72 -20.81 -42.74
C VAL A 1228 -25.24 -19.37 -42.72
N GLN A 1229 -25.93 -18.97 -43.80
CA GLN A 1229 -26.44 -17.59 -43.96
C GLN A 1229 -25.38 -16.50 -43.74
N SER A 1230 -24.12 -16.77 -44.06
CA SER A 1230 -22.97 -15.90 -43.76
C SER A 1230 -22.22 -15.50 -45.03
N THR A 1231 -21.41 -14.44 -44.94
CA THR A 1231 -20.66 -13.88 -46.08
C THR A 1231 -19.16 -14.08 -45.92
N LEU A 1232 -18.49 -14.57 -46.97
CA LEU A 1232 -17.03 -14.54 -47.13
C LEU A 1232 -16.68 -13.53 -48.23
N THR A 1233 -15.75 -12.62 -47.94
CA THR A 1233 -15.31 -11.59 -48.89
C THR A 1233 -13.80 -11.64 -49.09
N LEU A 1234 -13.36 -11.74 -50.35
CA LEU A 1234 -11.97 -11.61 -50.80
C LEU A 1234 -11.88 -10.50 -51.85
N HIS A 1235 -11.57 -9.26 -51.45
CA HIS A 1235 -11.71 -8.10 -52.33
C HIS A 1235 -10.52 -7.14 -52.31
N GLY A 1236 -10.01 -6.72 -53.47
CA GLY A 1236 -9.01 -5.63 -53.54
C GLY A 1236 -7.63 -5.97 -52.96
N ASN A 1237 -7.25 -7.25 -52.90
CA ASN A 1237 -5.97 -7.67 -52.31
C ASN A 1237 -4.87 -7.80 -53.37
N VAL A 1238 -3.65 -7.42 -53.02
CA VAL A 1238 -2.44 -7.56 -53.84
C VAL A 1238 -1.55 -8.66 -53.24
N ALA A 1239 -1.29 -9.71 -54.01
CA ALA A 1239 -0.43 -10.83 -53.66
C ALA A 1239 0.76 -10.95 -54.64
N ALA A 1240 1.98 -10.78 -54.13
CA ALA A 1240 3.21 -10.99 -54.89
C ALA A 1240 3.94 -12.25 -54.39
N GLY A 1241 3.71 -13.40 -55.03
CA GLY A 1241 4.37 -14.68 -54.70
C GLY A 1241 3.77 -15.84 -55.52
N PRO A 1242 4.49 -16.95 -55.72
CA PRO A 1242 3.92 -18.13 -56.36
C PRO A 1242 2.78 -18.71 -55.50
N SER A 1243 1.66 -19.02 -56.14
CA SER A 1243 0.43 -19.57 -55.58
C SER A 1243 0.63 -20.75 -54.64
#